data_AF-A0A3C0I817-F1
#
_entry.id   AF-A0A3C0I817-F1
#
_cell.length_a   1.000
_cell.length_b   1.000
_cell.length_c   1.000
_cell.angle_alpha   90.00
_cell.angle_beta   90.00
_cell.angle_gamma   90.00
#
_symmetry.space_group_name_H-M   'P 1'
#
loop_
_entity.id
_entity.type
_entity.pdbx_description
1 polymer ?
#
loop_
_entity_poly.entity_id
_entity_poly.type
_entity_poly.pdbx_seq_one_letter_code
_entity_poly.pdbx_strand_id
1 'polypeptide(L)'
;MIAYRGHHRWVQTFEPFRLEEVNKTPRLREGGGYLITGGLGGIGLVLAEHLAKTVAAKLILIGRSAFPPREDWSQWLETHDAEDSISRKLKKIQALEELGADVLVVSADVTELQKMQAVITQASERFGQIHGVIHTAGVSPGGTIQRKTAEQADTILAPKVLGTLVLDTVLKDFNLDFFVLCSSLASVFGNIGTVDYCGANAFLDAFAHYKTAQSTQFTLSINWDGWQEVGLAAEAAKQEYDGRSVISQTRQEKSVSHPLFDKCIIEGSEEHYVTLRAKKHWLLDEHRILGQATLPGTGYLEMARAAFEESHPNLGTLEIQEVYFLTPLTIKENEDVEVRTILKPQEHGFEFVIVSQSDSNKAEWIEHARGEIISKEAKAPPTQYDLQNLEASCREKEMIFTGTELENQERFIKVGPRWHNMKWLKFGQHEGLGLLELAADYASDLDTFKLHPALLDNATGFAGAKNEGDYLPFSYKKLVIKGPLPAKIYSYITPDAHNASQTDTPKFNITIMDEQGRGLVEIEDYTLRRIAVEKLEKPQPVSDNFYLDIVSPGLLDSLTFMPATRQRPGPGEVEIEVYATGINFKEVLIALGVISVPTNMPVKFGYECAGKIVAIGEGVDGFQIGDAVMNFTPNGFGAFTTTLASSVISKPDTLSFEEAATIPVAFGTAYYALIKLAGLAQGERILIHAAAGGVGMAAVKIAQWMGAEIFATAGNPEKRAFLRSLGIAYVMDSRSLDFASEVMAYTEGKGVDVVLNSLGGEFISKSFETLAPFGRFVELGIRDIYNNTQLGLRPFERGLAYLPIGASQAIPHFEGLIKNVIEHFKAGDFTPLTHQVFPITEVANAFEYMAKAKHIGKVVVSLQDKEAVLKQVSESPTVQRLDRPVRRIGQSAALPNKPDAVKNILYKNINEYLLPAEGVEVFRRVLGSTLPQVLISTRDLQSRFEENQADTFLSDMKADEQADSPAHPRPQLSHAYVAPRNALEQK
;
A
#
# COMPACT_ATOMS: atom_id res chain seq x y z
N MET A 1 -4.62 27.62 7.61
CA MET A 1 -5.80 28.39 8.04
C MET A 1 -5.79 29.75 7.37
N ILE A 2 -6.83 30.10 6.60
CA ILE A 2 -6.97 31.39 5.92
C ILE A 2 -8.29 32.00 6.41
N ALA A 3 -8.27 33.26 6.84
CA ALA A 3 -9.46 33.98 7.26
C ALA A 3 -9.78 35.08 6.25
N TYR A 4 -10.98 35.05 5.67
CA TYR A 4 -11.52 36.13 4.85
C TYR A 4 -12.40 37.03 5.71
N ARG A 5 -11.98 38.29 5.94
CA ARG A 5 -12.71 39.28 6.73
C ARG A 5 -12.86 40.55 5.90
N GLY A 6 -14.10 40.91 5.56
CA GLY A 6 -14.36 41.98 4.59
C GLY A 6 -13.75 41.64 3.24
N HIS A 7 -12.87 42.52 2.74
CA HIS A 7 -12.11 42.35 1.50
C HIS A 7 -10.70 41.76 1.71
N HIS A 8 -10.32 41.44 2.94
CA HIS A 8 -8.95 41.04 3.27
C HIS A 8 -8.82 39.54 3.47
N ARG A 9 -7.77 38.97 2.89
CA ARG A 9 -7.31 37.60 3.10
C ARG A 9 -6.17 37.59 4.12
N TRP A 10 -6.44 37.03 5.28
CA TRP A 10 -5.46 36.88 6.35
C TRP A 10 -4.90 35.45 6.36
N VAL A 11 -3.59 35.32 6.34
CA VAL A 11 -2.88 34.04 6.47
C VAL A 11 -2.18 34.02 7.82
N GLN A 12 -2.36 32.95 8.59
CA GLN A 12 -1.65 32.79 9.86
C GLN A 12 -0.16 32.54 9.58
N THR A 13 0.69 33.35 10.20
CA THR A 13 2.15 33.19 10.24
C THR A 13 2.61 32.99 11.68
N PHE A 14 3.83 32.50 11.85
CA PHE A 14 4.44 32.29 13.16
C PHE A 14 5.77 33.05 13.20
N GLU A 15 6.02 33.79 14.27
CA GLU A 15 7.29 34.49 14.47
C GLU A 15 8.06 33.83 15.62
N PRO A 16 9.39 33.67 15.49
CA PRO A 16 10.20 33.16 16.59
C PRO A 16 10.08 34.07 17.81
N PHE A 17 9.61 33.52 18.91
CA PHE A 17 9.48 34.24 20.17
C PHE A 17 10.40 33.61 21.23
N ARG A 18 11.35 34.37 21.76
CA ARG A 18 12.24 33.89 22.81
C ARG A 18 11.57 34.02 24.17
N LEU A 19 11.23 32.89 24.79
CA LEU A 19 10.80 32.87 26.17
C LEU A 19 12.01 33.10 27.10
N GLU A 20 11.92 34.14 27.94
CA GLU A 20 12.93 34.44 28.95
C GLU A 20 13.01 33.33 29.99
N GLU A 21 14.20 33.19 30.58
CA GLU A 21 14.44 32.24 31.66
C GLU A 21 13.79 32.75 32.95
N VAL A 22 12.92 31.94 33.56
CA VAL A 22 12.18 32.37 34.76
C VAL A 22 12.89 31.87 36.01
N ASN A 23 13.25 32.73 36.98
CA ASN A 23 13.95 32.25 38.19
C ASN A 23 13.07 31.46 39.18
N LYS A 24 11.74 31.53 39.04
CA LYS A 24 10.75 30.69 39.74
C LYS A 24 9.68 30.28 38.74
N THR A 25 9.29 29.00 38.71
CA THR A 25 8.24 28.52 37.81
C THR A 25 6.89 29.12 38.22
N PRO A 26 6.32 30.06 37.45
CA PRO A 26 5.07 30.69 37.84
C PRO A 26 3.95 29.64 37.80
N ARG A 27 2.92 29.79 38.65
CA ARG A 27 1.71 28.93 38.68
C ARG A 27 1.91 27.51 39.22
N LEU A 28 3.12 27.13 39.64
CA LEU A 28 3.34 25.93 40.45
C LEU A 28 3.33 26.29 41.95
N ARG A 29 2.55 25.54 42.72
CA ARG A 29 2.45 25.61 44.18
C ARG A 29 3.17 24.43 44.83
N GLU A 30 3.88 24.73 45.91
CA GLU A 30 4.40 23.74 46.85
C GLU A 30 3.24 22.91 47.42
N GLY A 31 3.31 21.59 47.35
CA GLY A 31 2.25 20.66 47.72
C GLY A 31 0.97 20.78 46.87
N GLY A 32 1.05 21.40 45.70
CA GLY A 32 -0.09 21.62 44.81
C GLY A 32 -0.65 20.32 44.23
N GLY A 33 -1.97 20.30 43.99
CA GLY A 33 -2.68 19.18 43.38
C GLY A 33 -2.74 19.29 41.86
N TYR A 34 -2.15 18.33 41.13
CA TYR A 34 -2.11 18.36 39.66
C TYR A 34 -2.66 17.07 39.05
N LEU A 35 -3.60 17.24 38.13
CA LEU A 35 -4.21 16.14 37.39
C LEU A 35 -3.52 15.96 36.05
N ILE A 36 -3.03 14.74 35.79
CA ILE A 36 -2.32 14.40 34.56
C ILE A 36 -3.01 13.20 33.90
N THR A 37 -3.65 13.45 32.77
CA THR A 37 -4.19 12.35 31.94
C THR A 37 -3.09 11.80 31.03
N GLY A 38 -3.05 10.48 30.86
CA GLY A 38 -1.87 9.82 30.33
C GLY A 38 -0.67 9.90 31.29
N GLY A 39 -0.92 10.06 32.60
CA GLY A 39 0.10 10.44 33.58
C GLY A 39 1.25 9.46 33.79
N LEU A 40 1.08 8.20 33.38
CA LEU A 40 2.13 7.17 33.37
C LEU A 40 2.70 6.90 31.97
N GLY A 41 2.20 7.62 30.96
CA GLY A 41 2.74 7.64 29.60
C GLY A 41 3.96 8.56 29.49
N GLY A 42 4.63 8.55 28.35
CA GLY A 42 5.95 9.18 28.18
C GLY A 42 6.06 10.63 28.68
N ILE A 43 5.33 11.57 28.04
CA ILE A 43 5.38 13.00 28.40
C ILE A 43 4.77 13.23 29.79
N GLY A 44 3.64 12.59 30.09
CA GLY A 44 2.94 12.74 31.37
C GLY A 44 3.81 12.38 32.57
N LEU A 45 4.59 11.30 32.48
CA LEU A 45 5.47 10.83 33.53
C LEU A 45 6.66 11.77 33.75
N VAL A 46 7.28 12.27 32.68
CA VAL A 46 8.40 13.22 32.79
C VAL A 46 7.96 14.50 33.51
N LEU A 47 6.78 15.02 33.17
CA LEU A 47 6.23 16.20 33.85
C LEU A 47 5.81 15.88 35.28
N ALA A 48 5.27 14.68 35.55
CA ALA A 48 4.96 14.22 36.90
C ALA A 48 6.21 14.15 37.79
N GLU A 49 7.32 13.59 37.28
CA GLU A 49 8.60 13.54 38.00
C GLU A 49 9.15 14.93 38.31
N HIS A 50 9.03 15.87 37.37
CA HIS A 50 9.42 17.25 37.62
C HIS A 50 8.60 17.86 38.76
N LEU A 51 7.27 17.74 38.70
CA LEU A 51 6.38 18.26 39.74
C LEU A 51 6.61 17.61 41.11
N ALA A 52 6.90 16.31 41.15
CA ALA A 52 7.30 15.60 42.36
C ALA A 52 8.58 16.21 42.95
N LYS A 53 9.64 16.33 42.13
CA LYS A 53 10.96 16.83 42.53
C LYS A 53 10.95 18.30 42.97
N THR A 54 10.19 19.16 42.29
CA THR A 54 10.33 20.61 42.48
C THR A 54 9.36 21.20 43.49
N VAL A 55 8.19 20.60 43.66
CA VAL A 55 7.12 21.18 44.49
C VAL A 55 6.41 20.15 45.37
N ALA A 56 6.97 18.94 45.53
CA ALA A 56 6.38 17.86 46.32
C ALA A 56 4.88 17.66 45.99
N ALA A 57 4.56 17.61 44.70
CA ALA A 57 3.20 17.67 44.20
C ALA A 57 2.31 16.54 44.73
N LYS A 58 1.00 16.84 44.87
CA LYS A 58 -0.04 15.81 44.97
C LYS A 58 -0.48 15.45 43.55
N LEU A 59 -0.10 14.27 43.07
CA LEU A 59 -0.25 13.87 41.67
C LEU A 59 -1.47 12.99 41.48
N ILE A 60 -2.39 13.40 40.62
CA ILE A 60 -3.56 12.61 40.22
C ILE A 60 -3.28 12.08 38.81
N LEU A 61 -2.79 10.85 38.72
CA LEU A 61 -2.36 10.23 37.46
C LEU A 61 -3.49 9.36 36.90
N ILE A 62 -4.01 9.75 35.74
CA ILE A 62 -5.14 9.07 35.10
C ILE A 62 -4.64 8.32 33.87
N GLY A 63 -5.03 7.06 33.76
CA GLY A 63 -4.82 6.24 32.58
C GLY A 63 -5.86 5.13 32.50
N ARG A 64 -5.83 4.32 31.44
CA ARG A 64 -6.79 3.22 31.23
C ARG A 64 -6.39 1.90 31.89
N SER A 65 -5.17 1.82 32.41
CA SER A 65 -4.67 0.59 33.04
C SER A 65 -5.31 0.39 34.41
N ALA A 66 -5.92 -0.77 34.60
CA ALA A 66 -6.38 -1.21 35.92
C ALA A 66 -5.17 -1.52 36.81
N PHE A 67 -5.27 -1.16 38.09
CA PHE A 67 -4.27 -1.47 39.11
C PHE A 67 -4.91 -2.31 40.22
N PRO A 68 -4.16 -3.23 40.84
CA PRO A 68 -4.62 -3.89 42.05
C PRO A 68 -4.83 -2.85 43.18
N PRO A 69 -5.60 -3.19 44.23
CA PRO A 69 -5.69 -2.36 45.44
C PRO A 69 -4.31 -2.03 46.00
N ARG A 70 -4.15 -0.82 46.59
CA ARG A 70 -2.83 -0.30 46.99
C ARG A 70 -2.14 -1.17 48.04
N GLU A 71 -2.92 -1.80 48.91
CA GLU A 71 -2.48 -2.78 49.91
C GLU A 71 -1.80 -4.01 49.29
N ASP A 72 -2.17 -4.38 48.08
CA ASP A 72 -1.66 -5.57 47.39
C ASP A 72 -0.42 -5.25 46.53
N TRP A 73 -0.02 -3.98 46.41
CA TRP A 73 1.08 -3.58 45.51
C TRP A 73 2.42 -4.23 45.87
N SER A 74 2.74 -4.33 47.16
CA SER A 74 3.98 -4.97 47.62
C SER A 74 3.99 -6.45 47.28
N GLN A 75 2.87 -7.15 47.51
CA GLN A 75 2.72 -8.55 47.13
C GLN A 75 2.76 -8.73 45.61
N TRP A 76 2.14 -7.82 44.84
CA TRP A 76 2.19 -7.83 43.38
C TRP A 76 3.62 -7.75 42.88
N LEU A 77 4.42 -6.79 43.38
CA LEU A 77 5.81 -6.59 42.99
C LEU A 77 6.74 -7.75 43.39
N GLU A 78 6.38 -8.52 44.43
CA GLU A 78 7.13 -9.72 44.84
C GLU A 78 6.74 -10.98 44.04
N THR A 79 5.49 -11.07 43.61
CA THR A 79 4.93 -12.28 42.97
C THR A 79 4.90 -12.22 41.45
N HIS A 80 4.95 -11.01 40.87
CA HIS A 80 4.89 -10.78 39.43
C HIS A 80 6.23 -10.30 38.89
N ASP A 81 6.48 -10.57 37.61
CA ASP A 81 7.74 -10.23 36.95
C ASP A 81 8.05 -8.73 37.09
N ALA A 82 9.33 -8.40 37.27
CA ALA A 82 9.83 -7.04 37.37
C ALA A 82 9.54 -6.21 36.10
N GLU A 83 9.41 -6.86 34.95
CA GLU A 83 9.15 -6.32 33.62
C GLU A 83 7.66 -6.35 33.22
N ASP A 84 6.77 -6.89 34.07
CA ASP A 84 5.33 -6.78 33.89
C ASP A 84 4.89 -5.30 33.76
N SER A 85 3.89 -5.03 32.93
CA SER A 85 3.48 -3.66 32.62
C SER A 85 2.93 -2.92 33.85
N ILE A 86 2.24 -3.63 34.75
CA ILE A 86 1.73 -3.08 35.99
C ILE A 86 2.88 -2.94 36.98
N SER A 87 3.76 -3.95 37.13
CA SER A 87 4.97 -3.86 37.96
C SER A 87 5.86 -2.65 37.61
N ARG A 88 6.09 -2.39 36.32
CA ARG A 88 6.88 -1.22 35.87
C ARG A 88 6.19 0.10 36.17
N LYS A 89 4.86 0.17 36.05
CA LYS A 89 4.07 1.35 36.42
C LYS A 89 4.05 1.57 37.93
N LEU A 90 3.91 0.51 38.72
CA LEU A 90 3.98 0.56 40.18
C LEU A 90 5.35 1.06 40.65
N LYS A 91 6.45 0.57 40.07
CA LYS A 91 7.81 1.08 40.36
C LYS A 91 7.96 2.56 40.02
N LYS A 92 7.39 3.03 38.90
CA LYS A 92 7.38 4.45 38.54
C LYS A 92 6.59 5.29 39.55
N ILE A 93 5.45 4.77 40.02
CA ILE A 93 4.65 5.43 41.07
C ILE A 93 5.45 5.49 42.38
N GLN A 94 6.07 4.40 42.80
CA GLN A 94 6.96 4.38 43.98
C GLN A 94 8.10 5.37 43.85
N ALA A 95 8.74 5.46 42.67
CA ALA A 95 9.79 6.44 42.42
C ALA A 95 9.27 7.89 42.55
N LEU A 96 8.05 8.20 42.10
CA LEU A 96 7.43 9.51 42.31
C LEU A 96 7.18 9.80 43.81
N GLU A 97 6.72 8.80 44.56
CA GLU A 97 6.52 8.90 46.01
C GLU A 97 7.84 9.08 46.77
N GLU A 98 8.90 8.38 46.38
CA GLU A 98 10.26 8.55 46.91
C GLU A 98 10.84 9.94 46.64
N LEU A 99 10.46 10.57 45.53
CA LEU A 99 10.81 11.95 45.21
C LEU A 99 9.99 12.99 46.00
N GLY A 100 9.07 12.54 46.85
CA GLY A 100 8.31 13.39 47.77
C GLY A 100 6.89 13.75 47.31
N ALA A 101 6.38 13.14 46.23
CA ALA A 101 5.00 13.34 45.80
C ALA A 101 4.01 12.45 46.58
N ASP A 102 2.76 12.92 46.71
CA ASP A 102 1.64 12.09 47.14
C ASP A 102 0.82 11.68 45.91
N VAL A 103 0.84 10.39 45.56
CA VAL A 103 0.30 9.92 44.28
C VAL A 103 -1.05 9.21 44.46
N LEU A 104 -2.05 9.69 43.71
CA LEU A 104 -3.31 9.02 43.45
C LEU A 104 -3.34 8.57 42.00
N VAL A 105 -3.36 7.25 41.78
CA VAL A 105 -3.51 6.68 40.45
C VAL A 105 -4.94 6.18 40.28
N VAL A 106 -5.59 6.57 39.18
CA VAL A 106 -6.98 6.19 38.89
C VAL A 106 -7.10 5.64 37.49
N SER A 107 -7.74 4.47 37.37
CA SER A 107 -8.06 3.85 36.08
C SER A 107 -9.36 4.43 35.53
N ALA A 108 -9.26 5.34 34.57
CA ALA A 108 -10.42 5.94 33.90
C ALA A 108 -10.08 6.32 32.46
N ASP A 109 -11.06 6.16 31.56
CA ASP A 109 -11.00 6.78 30.24
C ASP A 109 -11.47 8.23 30.35
N VAL A 110 -10.66 9.16 29.84
CA VAL A 110 -10.93 10.60 29.91
C VAL A 110 -12.19 10.99 29.11
N THR A 111 -12.62 10.17 28.17
CA THR A 111 -13.82 10.38 27.37
C THR A 111 -15.11 10.03 28.12
N GLU A 112 -15.02 9.32 29.25
CA GLU A 112 -16.17 8.90 30.04
C GLU A 112 -16.49 9.90 31.17
N LEU A 113 -17.52 10.73 30.96
CA LEU A 113 -17.91 11.80 31.89
C LEU A 113 -18.13 11.31 33.33
N GLN A 114 -18.85 10.21 33.53
CA GLN A 114 -19.19 9.73 34.88
C GLN A 114 -17.96 9.21 35.63
N LYS A 115 -17.05 8.50 34.94
CA LYS A 115 -15.79 8.05 35.55
C LYS A 115 -14.90 9.24 35.91
N MET A 116 -14.84 10.24 35.04
CA MET A 116 -14.08 11.46 35.31
C MET A 116 -14.67 12.25 36.48
N GLN A 117 -15.99 12.35 36.62
CA GLN A 117 -16.62 12.93 37.81
C GLN A 117 -16.21 12.19 39.10
N ALA A 118 -16.23 10.86 39.08
CA ALA A 118 -15.78 10.05 40.22
C ALA A 118 -14.30 10.29 40.55
N VAL A 119 -13.43 10.42 39.54
CA VAL A 119 -12.01 10.75 39.73
C VAL A 119 -11.85 12.12 40.41
N ILE A 120 -12.60 13.13 39.98
CA ILE A 120 -12.54 14.48 40.58
C ILE A 120 -13.04 14.45 42.04
N THR A 121 -14.10 13.71 42.34
CA THR A 121 -14.58 13.52 43.72
C THR A 121 -13.51 12.87 44.59
N GLN A 122 -12.96 11.74 44.15
CA GLN A 122 -11.92 11.02 44.89
C GLN A 122 -10.66 11.86 45.11
N ALA A 123 -10.22 12.60 44.08
CA ALA A 123 -9.08 13.51 44.19
C ALA A 123 -9.36 14.66 45.16
N SER A 124 -10.57 15.21 45.15
CA SER A 124 -10.96 16.30 46.04
C SER A 124 -11.04 15.86 47.50
N GLU A 125 -11.56 14.65 47.75
CA GLU A 125 -11.61 14.04 49.08
C GLU A 125 -10.21 13.76 49.65
N ARG A 126 -9.29 13.26 48.82
CA ARG A 126 -7.93 12.92 49.26
C ARG A 126 -7.02 14.13 49.39
N PHE A 127 -7.03 15.04 48.41
CA PHE A 127 -6.03 16.08 48.25
C PHE A 127 -6.55 17.51 48.42
N GLY A 128 -7.87 17.70 48.42
CA GLY A 128 -8.51 19.01 48.42
C GLY A 128 -8.53 19.61 47.02
N GLN A 129 -8.17 20.89 46.89
CA GLN A 129 -8.28 21.60 45.62
C GLN A 129 -7.30 21.08 44.55
N ILE A 130 -7.81 20.88 43.34
CA ILE A 130 -7.00 20.68 42.12
C ILE A 130 -6.56 22.06 41.62
N HIS A 131 -5.27 22.22 41.38
CA HIS A 131 -4.61 23.48 41.05
C HIS A 131 -4.20 23.56 39.58
N GLY A 132 -3.94 22.43 38.92
CA GLY A 132 -3.61 22.44 37.50
C GLY A 132 -3.88 21.12 36.80
N VAL A 133 -4.01 21.20 35.47
CA VAL A 133 -4.28 20.05 34.61
C VAL A 133 -3.24 19.98 33.50
N ILE A 134 -2.74 18.78 33.23
CA ILE A 134 -1.90 18.46 32.08
C ILE A 134 -2.57 17.33 31.29
N HIS A 135 -3.10 17.66 30.12
CA HIS A 135 -3.76 16.70 29.26
C HIS A 135 -2.78 16.13 28.22
N THR A 136 -2.28 14.91 28.49
CA THR A 136 -1.34 14.21 27.59
C THR A 136 -1.95 12.99 26.90
N ALA A 137 -3.22 12.67 27.18
CA ALA A 137 -3.87 11.51 26.60
C ALA A 137 -3.92 11.60 25.06
N GLY A 138 -3.65 10.46 24.43
CA GLY A 138 -3.60 10.31 22.98
C GLY A 138 -3.30 8.87 22.60
N VAL A 139 -3.59 8.53 21.35
CA VAL A 139 -3.32 7.22 20.75
C VAL A 139 -2.44 7.44 19.51
N SER A 140 -1.56 6.48 19.22
CA SER A 140 -0.68 6.55 18.06
C SER A 140 -1.49 6.61 16.75
N PRO A 141 -1.18 7.54 15.83
CA PRO A 141 -1.81 7.59 14.53
C PRO A 141 -1.36 6.45 13.62
N GLY A 142 -2.17 6.11 12.62
CA GLY A 142 -1.80 5.19 11.54
C GLY A 142 -2.88 5.07 10.48
N GLY A 143 -2.49 4.69 9.25
CA GLY A 143 -3.41 4.44 8.14
C GLY A 143 -3.71 5.67 7.27
N THR A 144 -3.74 5.47 5.95
CA THR A 144 -4.09 6.54 5.00
C THR A 144 -5.60 6.82 5.05
N ILE A 145 -5.99 8.08 4.80
CA ILE A 145 -7.41 8.49 4.83
C ILE A 145 -8.30 7.63 3.91
N GLN A 146 -7.75 7.09 2.81
CA GLN A 146 -8.50 6.26 1.86
C GLN A 146 -8.88 4.87 2.41
N ARG A 147 -8.19 4.41 3.47
CA ARG A 147 -8.37 3.07 4.05
C ARG A 147 -8.89 3.12 5.50
N LYS A 148 -9.21 4.32 5.99
CA LYS A 148 -9.55 4.57 7.39
C LYS A 148 -11.06 4.64 7.56
N THR A 149 -11.62 3.83 8.44
CA THR A 149 -13.05 3.91 8.77
C THR A 149 -13.34 5.09 9.70
N ALA A 150 -14.60 5.47 9.84
CA ALA A 150 -15.02 6.53 10.76
C ALA A 150 -14.70 6.16 12.22
N GLU A 151 -14.92 4.91 12.58
CA GLU A 151 -14.68 4.36 13.92
C GLU A 151 -13.19 4.40 14.27
N GLN A 152 -12.33 4.03 13.32
CA GLN A 152 -10.88 4.13 13.48
C GLN A 152 -10.43 5.58 13.68
N ALA A 153 -10.98 6.53 12.91
CA ALA A 153 -10.70 7.95 13.11
C ALA A 153 -11.21 8.47 14.47
N ASP A 154 -12.38 8.01 14.91
CA ASP A 154 -12.97 8.36 16.20
C ASP A 154 -12.08 7.90 17.36
N THR A 155 -11.46 6.73 17.28
CA THR A 155 -10.54 6.26 18.34
C THR A 155 -9.33 7.18 18.56
N ILE A 156 -8.88 7.86 17.50
CA ILE A 156 -7.75 8.80 17.55
C ILE A 156 -8.19 10.20 17.97
N LEU A 157 -9.35 10.64 17.48
CA LEU A 157 -9.95 11.95 17.81
C LEU A 157 -10.43 12.00 19.27
N ALA A 158 -11.13 10.97 19.73
CA ALA A 158 -11.85 10.93 21.00
C ALA A 158 -11.02 11.36 22.23
N PRO A 159 -9.82 10.81 22.51
CA PRO A 159 -9.09 11.16 23.74
C PRO A 159 -8.69 12.63 23.81
N LYS A 160 -8.43 13.29 22.68
CA LYS A 160 -8.05 14.71 22.63
C LYS A 160 -9.25 15.64 22.48
N VAL A 161 -10.23 15.26 21.64
CA VAL A 161 -11.40 16.09 21.37
C VAL A 161 -12.42 15.95 22.49
N LEU A 162 -13.03 14.77 22.60
CA LEU A 162 -14.05 14.49 23.61
C LEU A 162 -13.46 14.54 25.02
N GLY A 163 -12.25 14.00 25.22
CA GLY A 163 -11.57 14.03 26.51
C GLY A 163 -11.34 15.45 27.04
N THR A 164 -10.96 16.40 26.18
CA THR A 164 -10.82 17.82 26.58
C THR A 164 -12.15 18.44 26.98
N LEU A 165 -13.23 18.16 26.24
CA LEU A 165 -14.58 18.64 26.56
C LEU A 165 -15.09 18.08 27.89
N VAL A 166 -14.82 16.80 28.17
CA VAL A 166 -15.15 16.17 29.44
C VAL A 166 -14.38 16.83 30.57
N LEU A 167 -13.06 17.01 30.44
CA LEU A 167 -12.23 17.68 31.45
C LEU A 167 -12.71 19.10 31.74
N ASP A 168 -13.00 19.90 30.71
CA ASP A 168 -13.53 21.26 30.87
C ASP A 168 -14.86 21.25 31.63
N THR A 169 -15.71 20.26 31.36
CA THR A 169 -17.01 20.11 32.01
C THR A 169 -16.87 19.76 33.49
N VAL A 170 -16.04 18.76 33.83
CA VAL A 170 -15.91 18.29 35.22
C VAL A 170 -15.10 19.23 36.10
N LEU A 171 -14.29 20.11 35.51
CA LEU A 171 -13.44 21.07 36.23
C LEU A 171 -13.94 22.52 36.12
N LYS A 172 -15.11 22.76 35.52
CA LYS A 172 -15.64 24.12 35.27
C LYS A 172 -15.69 25.03 36.52
N ASP A 173 -15.91 24.45 37.70
CA ASP A 173 -16.06 25.17 38.96
C ASP A 173 -14.75 25.24 39.78
N PHE A 174 -13.66 24.69 39.24
CA PHE A 174 -12.34 24.71 39.88
C PHE A 174 -11.54 25.93 39.43
N ASN A 175 -10.96 26.65 40.40
CA ASN A 175 -10.03 27.74 40.11
C ASN A 175 -8.64 27.18 39.82
N LEU A 176 -8.39 26.78 38.58
CA LEU A 176 -7.11 26.22 38.12
C LEU A 176 -6.11 27.33 37.82
N ASP A 177 -4.88 27.17 38.30
CA ASP A 177 -3.74 28.03 37.98
C ASP A 177 -3.31 27.86 36.52
N PHE A 178 -3.49 26.65 35.95
CA PHE A 178 -3.28 26.34 34.53
C PHE A 178 -4.09 25.13 34.04
N PHE A 179 -4.42 25.12 32.75
CA PHE A 179 -4.93 23.98 32.00
C PHE A 179 -4.09 23.81 30.73
N VAL A 180 -3.15 22.87 30.75
CA VAL A 180 -2.20 22.60 29.66
C VAL A 180 -2.68 21.43 28.81
N LEU A 181 -2.76 21.66 27.50
CA LEU A 181 -3.10 20.67 26.48
C LEU A 181 -1.83 20.30 25.70
N CYS A 182 -1.46 19.03 25.70
CA CYS A 182 -0.31 18.57 24.92
C CYS A 182 -0.76 18.22 23.50
N SER A 183 -0.47 19.15 22.59
CA SER A 183 -0.68 19.06 21.16
C SER A 183 0.61 18.64 20.45
N SER A 184 0.61 18.62 19.12
CA SER A 184 1.77 18.21 18.31
C SER A 184 2.01 19.21 17.18
N LEU A 185 3.26 19.37 16.76
CA LEU A 185 3.60 20.10 15.52
C LEU A 185 2.90 19.51 14.28
N ALA A 186 2.44 18.25 14.32
CA ALA A 186 1.68 17.63 13.25
C ALA A 186 0.36 18.36 12.93
N SER A 187 -0.26 19.10 13.87
CA SER A 187 -1.45 19.92 13.58
C SER A 187 -1.14 21.12 12.69
N VAL A 188 0.13 21.52 12.59
CA VAL A 188 0.60 22.70 11.86
C VAL A 188 1.20 22.32 10.51
N PHE A 189 2.05 21.29 10.49
CA PHE A 189 2.73 20.84 9.27
C PHE A 189 1.97 19.77 8.49
N GLY A 190 1.19 18.93 9.18
CA GLY A 190 0.61 17.71 8.61
C GLY A 190 1.67 16.61 8.40
N ASN A 191 1.32 15.36 8.68
CA ASN A 191 2.15 14.20 8.33
C ASN A 191 1.34 13.24 7.47
N ILE A 192 2.01 12.48 6.61
CA ILE A 192 1.37 11.49 5.74
C ILE A 192 0.71 10.41 6.61
N GLY A 193 -0.57 10.12 6.36
CA GLY A 193 -1.30 9.05 7.05
C GLY A 193 -1.75 9.38 8.48
N THR A 194 -1.71 10.65 8.91
CA THR A 194 -2.09 11.04 10.28
C THR A 194 -3.23 12.08 10.34
N VAL A 195 -4.12 12.10 9.34
CA VAL A 195 -5.12 13.18 9.16
C VAL A 195 -6.01 13.44 10.39
N ASP A 196 -6.49 12.38 11.03
CA ASP A 196 -7.33 12.41 12.22
C ASP A 196 -6.54 12.84 13.46
N TYR A 197 -5.28 12.43 13.58
CA TYR A 197 -4.38 12.93 14.63
C TYR A 197 -4.04 14.41 14.44
N CYS A 198 -3.81 14.87 13.22
CA CYS A 198 -3.66 16.29 12.91
C CYS A 198 -4.92 17.06 13.32
N GLY A 199 -6.11 16.54 12.97
CA GLY A 199 -7.40 17.11 13.38
C GLY A 199 -7.59 17.16 14.90
N ALA A 200 -7.24 16.09 15.60
CA ALA A 200 -7.33 15.97 17.06
C ALA A 200 -6.48 17.02 17.77
N ASN A 201 -5.25 17.24 17.30
CA ASN A 201 -4.33 18.23 17.87
C ASN A 201 -4.73 19.66 17.46
N ALA A 202 -5.20 19.88 16.24
CA ALA A 202 -5.74 21.17 15.80
C ALA A 202 -6.96 21.60 16.63
N PHE A 203 -7.78 20.65 17.09
CA PHE A 203 -8.86 20.93 18.04
C PHE A 203 -8.33 21.44 19.39
N LEU A 204 -7.29 20.81 19.95
CA LEU A 204 -6.67 21.28 21.20
C LEU A 204 -6.16 22.73 21.08
N ASP A 205 -5.52 23.02 19.94
CA ASP A 205 -5.00 24.35 19.64
C ASP A 205 -6.15 25.37 19.59
N ALA A 206 -7.20 25.08 18.83
CA ALA A 206 -8.38 25.94 18.71
C ALA A 206 -9.11 26.12 20.04
N PHE A 207 -9.18 25.06 20.86
CA PHE A 207 -9.83 25.08 22.16
C PHE A 207 -9.09 26.01 23.14
N ALA A 208 -7.75 25.97 23.19
CA ALA A 208 -6.97 26.86 24.05
C ALA A 208 -7.17 28.35 23.69
N HIS A 209 -7.18 28.67 22.40
CA HIS A 209 -7.52 30.02 21.91
C HIS A 209 -8.93 30.43 22.29
N TYR A 210 -9.91 29.53 22.11
CA TYR A 210 -11.30 29.78 22.49
C TYR A 210 -11.44 30.07 23.99
N LYS A 211 -10.83 29.26 24.86
CA LYS A 211 -10.90 29.46 26.32
C LYS A 211 -10.24 30.76 26.74
N THR A 212 -9.07 31.09 26.19
CA THR A 212 -8.37 32.35 26.49
C THR A 212 -9.21 33.58 26.13
N ALA A 213 -10.04 33.50 25.07
CA ALA A 213 -10.93 34.58 24.68
C ALA A 213 -12.21 34.70 25.54
N GLN A 214 -12.58 33.66 26.30
CA GLN A 214 -13.86 33.55 27.01
C GLN A 214 -13.72 33.46 28.53
N SER A 215 -12.53 33.12 29.03
CA SER A 215 -12.25 32.86 30.44
C SER A 215 -10.92 33.48 30.85
N THR A 216 -10.81 33.85 32.13
CA THR A 216 -9.55 34.29 32.74
C THR A 216 -8.65 33.12 33.16
N GLN A 217 -9.15 31.88 33.06
CA GLN A 217 -8.38 30.68 33.34
C GLN A 217 -7.28 30.48 32.30
N PHE A 218 -6.04 30.33 32.76
CA PHE A 218 -4.89 30.16 31.89
C PHE A 218 -4.94 28.79 31.21
N THR A 219 -5.31 28.76 29.93
CA THR A 219 -5.39 27.55 29.11
C THR A 219 -4.36 27.65 27.99
N LEU A 220 -3.50 26.65 27.87
CA LEU A 220 -2.36 26.66 26.95
C LEU A 220 -2.31 25.37 26.14
N SER A 221 -2.21 25.46 24.82
CA SER A 221 -1.80 24.34 23.97
C SER A 221 -0.29 24.40 23.70
N ILE A 222 0.40 23.27 23.88
CA ILE A 222 1.82 23.13 23.54
C ILE A 222 1.94 22.15 22.38
N ASN A 223 2.36 22.62 21.21
CA ASN A 223 2.65 21.77 20.06
C ASN A 223 4.07 21.22 20.18
N TRP A 224 4.17 20.01 20.74
CA TRP A 224 5.45 19.33 20.91
C TRP A 224 6.02 18.83 19.58
N ASP A 225 7.34 18.91 19.43
CA ASP A 225 8.10 18.17 18.42
C ASP A 225 8.19 16.67 18.80
N GLY A 226 8.85 15.86 17.98
CA GLY A 226 9.26 14.52 18.42
C GLY A 226 10.09 14.60 19.70
N TRP A 227 9.91 13.65 20.62
CA TRP A 227 10.75 13.48 21.82
C TRP A 227 11.65 12.26 21.60
N GLN A 228 12.90 12.30 22.07
CA GLN A 228 13.89 11.25 21.76
C GLN A 228 13.55 9.91 22.43
N GLU A 229 13.21 9.96 23.72
CA GLU A 229 13.20 8.77 24.58
C GLU A 229 11.79 8.33 25.01
N VAL A 230 10.83 9.25 24.96
CA VAL A 230 9.48 9.11 25.53
C VAL A 230 8.42 9.68 24.59
N GLY A 231 7.16 9.24 24.73
CA GLY A 231 6.03 9.76 23.95
C GLY A 231 5.86 9.06 22.60
N LEU A 232 4.76 9.39 21.89
CA LEU A 232 4.30 8.65 20.70
C LEU A 232 5.33 8.60 19.56
N ALA A 233 6.15 9.65 19.39
CA ALA A 233 7.21 9.68 18.38
C ALA A 233 8.40 8.77 18.75
N ALA A 234 8.79 8.69 20.03
CA ALA A 234 9.82 7.76 20.50
C ALA A 234 9.31 6.31 20.48
N GLU A 235 8.01 6.09 20.74
CA GLU A 235 7.38 4.77 20.63
C GLU A 235 7.31 4.30 19.16
N ALA A 236 6.96 5.19 18.23
CA ALA A 236 6.98 4.91 16.80
C ALA A 236 8.41 4.71 16.25
N ALA A 237 9.37 5.54 16.68
CA ALA A 237 10.77 5.39 16.30
C ALA A 237 11.42 4.16 16.93
N LYS A 238 10.99 3.75 18.14
CA LYS A 238 11.34 2.43 18.70
C LYS A 238 10.73 1.32 17.86
N GLN A 239 9.47 1.39 17.43
CA GLN A 239 8.87 0.43 16.49
C GLN A 239 9.61 0.35 15.12
N GLU A 240 10.20 1.44 14.65
CA GLU A 240 11.01 1.49 13.40
C GLU A 240 12.47 1.02 13.60
N TYR A 241 13.08 1.32 14.76
CA TYR A 241 14.44 0.89 15.15
C TYR A 241 14.45 -0.57 15.66
N ASP A 242 13.33 -1.06 16.18
CA ASP A 242 13.07 -2.45 16.55
C ASP A 242 12.99 -3.40 15.36
N GLY A 243 12.75 -2.84 14.16
CA GLY A 243 13.04 -3.54 12.90
C GLY A 243 14.53 -3.86 12.70
N ARG A 244 15.42 -3.38 13.59
CA ARG A 244 16.88 -3.65 13.54
C ARG A 244 17.56 -4.01 14.87
N SER A 245 16.93 -3.88 16.04
CA SER A 245 17.23 -4.59 17.30
C SER A 245 16.69 -3.84 18.54
N VAL A 246 15.62 -4.31 19.18
CA VAL A 246 15.44 -4.27 20.64
C VAL A 246 14.95 -5.64 21.09
N ILE A 247 15.58 -6.18 22.12
CA ILE A 247 14.83 -6.80 23.19
C ILE A 247 15.26 -6.08 24.46
N SER A 248 14.26 -5.58 25.17
CA SER A 248 14.14 -5.72 26.61
C SER A 248 12.85 -5.04 27.07
N GLN A 249 11.71 -5.53 26.55
CA GLN A 249 10.56 -5.82 27.40
C GLN A 249 10.26 -7.30 27.19
N THR A 250 10.08 -8.02 28.29
CA THR A 250 10.20 -9.48 28.40
C THR A 250 9.43 -10.27 27.35
N ARG A 251 10.17 -10.68 26.32
CA ARG A 251 9.87 -11.76 25.40
C ARG A 251 9.57 -13.03 26.19
N GLN A 252 8.29 -13.31 26.44
CA GLN A 252 7.89 -14.55 27.10
C GLN A 252 7.78 -15.65 26.04
N GLU A 253 8.82 -16.47 25.93
CA GLU A 253 8.84 -17.64 25.05
C GLU A 253 8.17 -18.83 25.77
N LYS A 254 7.06 -19.32 25.21
CA LYS A 254 6.35 -20.51 25.66
C LYS A 254 6.55 -21.62 24.64
N SER A 255 6.83 -22.84 25.08
CA SER A 255 6.78 -24.00 24.18
C SER A 255 5.33 -24.28 23.82
N VAL A 256 5.06 -24.54 22.54
CA VAL A 256 3.72 -24.85 22.05
C VAL A 256 3.62 -26.35 21.81
N SER A 257 2.45 -26.94 22.09
CA SER A 257 2.24 -28.39 21.96
C SER A 257 1.96 -28.85 20.52
N HIS A 258 1.49 -27.94 19.66
CA HIS A 258 1.02 -28.26 18.32
C HIS A 258 2.19 -28.46 17.32
N PRO A 259 2.18 -29.50 16.45
CA PRO A 259 3.28 -29.80 15.53
C PRO A 259 3.64 -28.72 14.49
N LEU A 260 2.76 -27.75 14.28
CA LEU A 260 3.01 -26.59 13.41
C LEU A 260 3.61 -25.38 14.15
N PHE A 261 4.00 -25.53 15.42
CA PHE A 261 4.64 -24.48 16.20
C PHE A 261 5.79 -25.05 17.03
N ASP A 262 6.97 -24.42 16.91
CA ASP A 262 8.11 -24.73 17.77
C ASP A 262 8.01 -23.93 19.09
N LYS A 263 7.52 -22.69 19.02
CA LYS A 263 7.41 -21.76 20.16
C LYS A 263 6.36 -20.68 19.92
N CYS A 264 5.84 -20.12 20.99
CA CYS A 264 5.03 -18.90 20.99
C CYS A 264 5.80 -17.81 21.74
N ILE A 265 5.79 -16.61 21.19
CA ILE A 265 6.41 -15.43 21.76
C ILE A 265 5.32 -14.37 21.88
N ILE A 266 5.16 -13.85 23.09
CA ILE A 266 4.18 -12.80 23.38
C ILE A 266 4.94 -11.50 23.60
N GLU A 267 4.85 -10.57 22.64
CA GLU A 267 5.52 -9.26 22.66
C GLU A 267 4.67 -8.22 21.90
N GLY A 268 3.67 -7.64 22.56
CA GLY A 268 2.74 -6.66 21.97
C GLY A 268 1.67 -7.28 21.05
N SER A 269 2.06 -8.20 20.18
CA SER A 269 1.21 -9.20 19.53
C SER A 269 1.61 -10.60 19.98
N GLU A 270 0.69 -11.54 19.86
CA GLU A 270 0.99 -12.94 20.09
C GLU A 270 1.45 -13.59 18.80
N GLU A 271 2.65 -14.14 18.82
CA GLU A 271 3.33 -14.64 17.64
C GLU A 271 3.74 -16.10 17.84
N HIS A 272 3.18 -16.98 17.03
CA HIS A 272 3.53 -18.39 17.02
C HIS A 272 4.52 -18.67 15.90
N TYR A 273 5.64 -19.31 16.23
CA TYR A 273 6.77 -19.52 15.34
C TYR A 273 6.91 -20.99 14.99
N VAL A 274 7.29 -21.25 13.76
CA VAL A 274 7.76 -22.56 13.34
C VAL A 274 8.84 -22.44 12.28
N THR A 275 9.85 -23.29 12.37
CA THR A 275 10.83 -23.48 11.30
C THR A 275 10.36 -24.62 10.42
N LEU A 276 9.75 -24.28 9.30
CA LEU A 276 9.29 -25.25 8.31
C LEU A 276 10.45 -25.71 7.43
N ARG A 277 10.50 -27.02 7.20
CA ARG A 277 11.40 -27.71 6.28
C ARG A 277 10.63 -28.80 5.55
N ALA A 278 10.83 -28.87 4.23
CA ALA A 278 10.09 -29.77 3.32
C ALA A 278 9.98 -31.21 3.84
N LYS A 279 11.11 -31.87 4.11
CA LYS A 279 11.13 -33.28 4.56
C LYS A 279 10.80 -33.52 6.04
N LYS A 280 10.79 -32.46 6.87
CA LYS A 280 10.50 -32.59 8.31
C LYS A 280 9.00 -32.57 8.58
N HIS A 281 8.24 -31.82 7.78
CA HIS A 281 6.81 -31.62 8.00
C HIS A 281 6.04 -32.29 6.88
N TRP A 282 5.24 -33.30 7.22
CA TRP A 282 4.48 -34.07 6.25
C TRP A 282 3.58 -33.20 5.36
N LEU A 283 3.06 -32.08 5.88
CA LEU A 283 2.22 -31.15 5.10
C LEU A 283 2.95 -30.60 3.88
N LEU A 284 4.28 -30.50 3.94
CA LEU A 284 5.12 -29.97 2.86
C LEU A 284 5.70 -31.11 2.01
N ASP A 285 6.10 -32.21 2.65
CA ASP A 285 6.64 -33.36 1.93
C ASP A 285 5.58 -33.99 1.01
N GLU A 286 4.36 -34.07 1.51
CA GLU A 286 3.22 -34.70 0.85
C GLU A 286 2.33 -33.73 0.08
N HIS A 287 2.55 -32.42 0.07
CA HIS A 287 1.77 -31.49 -0.76
C HIS A 287 2.71 -30.63 -1.61
N ARG A 288 2.79 -30.96 -2.91
CA ARG A 288 3.74 -30.35 -3.85
C ARG A 288 3.07 -29.79 -5.08
N ILE A 289 3.20 -28.48 -5.30
CA ILE A 289 2.73 -27.81 -6.52
C ILE A 289 3.91 -27.69 -7.47
N LEU A 290 3.77 -28.20 -8.70
CA LEU A 290 4.86 -28.23 -9.70
C LEU A 290 6.18 -28.82 -9.15
N GLY A 291 6.07 -29.82 -8.26
CA GLY A 291 7.21 -30.49 -7.63
C GLY A 291 7.85 -29.76 -6.44
N GLN A 292 7.45 -28.52 -6.15
CA GLN A 292 7.93 -27.75 -4.99
C GLN A 292 7.06 -28.02 -3.77
N ALA A 293 7.66 -28.12 -2.58
CA ALA A 293 6.91 -28.30 -1.33
C ALA A 293 6.18 -27.00 -0.97
N THR A 294 4.86 -27.04 -0.95
CA THR A 294 4.01 -25.84 -0.79
C THR A 294 2.99 -26.07 0.30
N LEU A 295 2.88 -25.13 1.24
CA LEU A 295 1.88 -25.25 2.31
C LEU A 295 0.46 -25.05 1.73
N PRO A 296 -0.47 -26.02 1.92
CA PRO A 296 -1.83 -25.91 1.40
C PRO A 296 -2.62 -24.81 2.12
N GLY A 297 -3.66 -24.28 1.46
CA GLY A 297 -4.58 -23.28 2.02
C GLY A 297 -5.12 -23.66 3.40
N THR A 298 -5.48 -24.94 3.55
CA THR A 298 -6.00 -25.53 4.79
C THR A 298 -4.97 -25.64 5.90
N GLY A 299 -3.67 -25.65 5.56
CA GLY A 299 -2.58 -25.54 6.51
C GLY A 299 -2.60 -24.21 7.26
N TYR A 300 -2.83 -23.09 6.55
CA TYR A 300 -2.95 -21.77 7.17
C TYR A 300 -4.16 -21.68 8.11
N LEU A 301 -5.29 -22.30 7.74
CA LEU A 301 -6.49 -22.33 8.57
C LEU A 301 -6.25 -23.08 9.89
N GLU A 302 -5.54 -24.22 9.83
CA GLU A 302 -5.16 -24.96 11.02
C GLU A 302 -4.14 -24.19 11.86
N MET A 303 -3.17 -23.50 11.25
CA MET A 303 -2.23 -22.64 11.98
C MET A 303 -2.97 -21.53 12.72
N ALA A 304 -3.88 -20.81 12.06
CA ALA A 304 -4.67 -19.74 12.70
C ALA A 304 -5.52 -20.28 13.87
N ARG A 305 -6.20 -21.42 13.66
CA ARG A 305 -7.01 -22.08 14.70
C ARG A 305 -6.18 -22.56 15.88
N ALA A 306 -5.08 -23.25 15.61
CA ALA A 306 -4.21 -23.81 16.64
C ALA A 306 -3.52 -22.71 17.45
N ALA A 307 -3.03 -21.66 16.79
CA ALA A 307 -2.47 -20.49 17.46
C ALA A 307 -3.49 -19.85 18.38
N PHE A 308 -4.72 -19.65 17.90
CA PHE A 308 -5.75 -18.99 18.70
C PHE A 308 -6.22 -19.80 19.90
N GLU A 309 -6.39 -21.12 19.75
CA GLU A 309 -6.85 -22.01 20.82
C GLU A 309 -5.78 -22.24 21.90
N GLU A 310 -4.50 -22.28 21.54
CA GLU A 310 -3.39 -22.40 22.51
C GLU A 310 -3.40 -21.22 23.50
N SER A 311 -3.67 -20.02 22.98
CA SER A 311 -3.71 -18.77 23.73
C SER A 311 -4.99 -18.58 24.53
N HIS A 312 -6.08 -19.22 24.10
CA HIS A 312 -7.41 -19.06 24.65
C HIS A 312 -8.06 -20.43 24.94
N PRO A 313 -7.61 -21.13 26.00
CA PRO A 313 -8.21 -22.40 26.38
C PRO A 313 -9.65 -22.17 26.89
N ASN A 314 -10.59 -23.06 26.51
CA ASN A 314 -12.01 -23.09 26.91
C ASN A 314 -12.99 -22.20 26.12
N LEU A 315 -12.77 -22.04 24.82
CA LEU A 315 -13.68 -21.30 23.93
C LEU A 315 -14.88 -22.14 23.46
N GLY A 316 -15.95 -21.44 23.06
CA GLY A 316 -17.15 -22.03 22.48
C GLY A 316 -16.97 -22.36 20.99
N THR A 317 -17.88 -21.91 20.13
CA THR A 317 -17.74 -22.12 18.68
C THR A 317 -16.76 -21.11 18.09
N LEU A 318 -15.77 -21.61 17.35
CA LEU A 318 -14.79 -20.78 16.63
C LEU A 318 -15.31 -20.43 15.24
N GLU A 319 -15.11 -19.18 14.83
CA GLU A 319 -15.39 -18.70 13.48
C GLU A 319 -14.13 -18.07 12.90
N ILE A 320 -13.71 -18.52 11.71
CA ILE A 320 -12.66 -17.88 10.93
C ILE A 320 -13.33 -17.17 9.75
N GLN A 321 -13.10 -15.88 9.57
CA GLN A 321 -13.81 -15.03 8.63
C GLN A 321 -12.84 -14.24 7.75
N GLU A 322 -13.31 -13.82 6.57
CA GLU A 322 -12.61 -12.93 5.66
C GLU A 322 -11.17 -13.39 5.39
N VAL A 323 -11.01 -14.68 5.07
CA VAL A 323 -9.70 -15.29 4.83
C VAL A 323 -9.28 -15.07 3.39
N TYR A 324 -8.08 -14.51 3.22
CA TYR A 324 -7.45 -14.28 1.91
C TYR A 324 -6.08 -14.98 1.85
N PHE A 325 -5.85 -15.73 0.77
CA PHE A 325 -4.51 -16.25 0.45
C PHE A 325 -3.83 -15.31 -0.54
N LEU A 326 -2.74 -14.68 -0.08
CA LEU A 326 -2.05 -13.62 -0.83
C LEU A 326 -0.91 -14.17 -1.67
N THR A 327 -0.03 -14.97 -1.05
CA THR A 327 1.16 -15.54 -1.69
C THR A 327 1.38 -16.97 -1.20
N PRO A 328 1.62 -17.96 -2.07
CA PRO A 328 1.87 -19.33 -1.63
C PRO A 328 3.23 -19.48 -0.93
N LEU A 329 3.26 -20.06 0.27
CA LEU A 329 4.49 -20.44 0.96
C LEU A 329 5.08 -21.70 0.32
N THR A 330 6.16 -21.51 -0.43
CA THR A 330 6.90 -22.60 -1.10
C THR A 330 8.30 -22.72 -0.52
N ILE A 331 8.71 -23.94 -0.17
CA ILE A 331 9.96 -24.24 0.53
C ILE A 331 10.76 -25.22 -0.34
N LYS A 332 12.04 -24.94 -0.60
CA LYS A 332 12.88 -25.94 -1.31
C LYS A 332 13.47 -26.95 -0.35
N GLU A 333 13.86 -28.09 -0.91
CA GLU A 333 14.15 -29.33 -0.19
C GLU A 333 15.12 -29.24 1.00
N ASN A 334 16.11 -28.35 0.93
CA ASN A 334 17.17 -28.20 1.94
C ASN A 334 17.14 -26.82 2.63
N GLU A 335 16.00 -26.13 2.63
CA GLU A 335 15.85 -24.83 3.28
C GLU A 335 14.99 -24.93 4.54
N ASP A 336 15.41 -24.12 5.53
CA ASP A 336 14.60 -23.76 6.69
C ASP A 336 13.95 -22.40 6.41
N VAL A 337 12.64 -22.36 6.63
CA VAL A 337 11.85 -21.12 6.53
C VAL A 337 11.19 -20.87 7.88
N GLU A 338 11.47 -19.73 8.49
CA GLU A 338 10.77 -19.28 9.69
C GLU A 338 9.40 -18.76 9.26
N VAL A 339 8.34 -19.28 9.87
CA VAL A 339 6.96 -18.85 9.66
C VAL A 339 6.42 -18.33 10.98
N ARG A 340 5.74 -17.19 10.93
CA ARG A 340 5.07 -16.58 12.08
C ARG A 340 3.58 -16.48 11.82
N THR A 341 2.78 -16.97 12.76
CA THR A 341 1.35 -16.70 12.85
C THR A 341 1.15 -15.65 13.94
N ILE A 342 0.77 -14.45 13.52
CA ILE A 342 0.60 -13.27 14.36
C ILE A 342 -0.88 -13.10 14.64
N LEU A 343 -1.27 -13.08 15.92
CA LEU A 343 -2.62 -12.76 16.38
C LEU A 343 -2.63 -11.34 16.95
N LYS A 344 -3.45 -10.47 16.34
CA LYS A 344 -3.64 -9.09 16.75
C LYS A 344 -5.05 -8.91 17.30
N PRO A 345 -5.21 -8.47 18.57
CA PRO A 345 -6.53 -8.27 19.14
C PRO A 345 -7.31 -7.18 18.38
N GLN A 346 -8.59 -7.45 18.14
CA GLN A 346 -9.57 -6.55 17.53
C GLN A 346 -10.78 -6.41 18.47
N GLU A 347 -11.70 -5.49 18.19
CA GLU A 347 -12.86 -5.22 19.06
C GLU A 347 -13.77 -6.46 19.25
N HIS A 348 -13.88 -7.32 18.24
CA HIS A 348 -14.77 -8.49 18.22
C HIS A 348 -14.07 -9.81 17.88
N GLY A 349 -12.78 -9.93 18.19
CA GLY A 349 -11.99 -11.14 17.90
C GLY A 349 -10.52 -10.80 17.73
N PHE A 350 -9.84 -11.53 16.83
CA PHE A 350 -8.44 -11.31 16.50
C PHE A 350 -8.26 -11.32 14.99
N GLU A 351 -7.47 -10.39 14.49
CA GLU A 351 -6.90 -10.52 13.15
C GLU A 351 -5.72 -11.50 13.23
N PHE A 352 -5.68 -12.48 12.33
CA PHE A 352 -4.49 -13.31 12.15
C PHE A 352 -3.77 -12.94 10.86
N VAL A 353 -2.44 -12.94 10.92
CA VAL A 353 -1.56 -12.75 9.76
C VAL A 353 -0.49 -13.83 9.78
N ILE A 354 -0.28 -14.54 8.68
CA ILE A 354 0.76 -15.56 8.55
C ILE A 354 1.82 -15.06 7.58
N VAL A 355 3.03 -14.88 8.10
CA VAL A 355 4.18 -14.37 7.35
C VAL A 355 5.33 -15.38 7.38
N SER A 356 6.22 -15.34 6.40
CA SER A 356 7.44 -16.14 6.42
C SER A 356 8.69 -15.34 6.08
N GLN A 357 9.83 -15.89 6.49
CA GLN A 357 11.15 -15.40 6.16
C GLN A 357 12.09 -16.60 5.93
N SER A 358 12.75 -16.61 4.77
CA SER A 358 13.76 -17.62 4.43
C SER A 358 15.12 -17.28 5.04
N ASP A 359 15.88 -18.30 5.43
CA ASP A 359 17.27 -18.13 5.85
C ASP A 359 18.17 -17.46 4.79
N SER A 360 17.79 -17.57 3.51
CA SER A 360 18.50 -16.95 2.39
C SER A 360 18.15 -15.48 2.14
N ASN A 361 17.07 -14.96 2.74
CA ASN A 361 16.61 -13.57 2.62
C ASN A 361 16.08 -13.02 3.96
N LYS A 362 16.99 -12.77 4.93
CA LYS A 362 16.64 -12.25 6.28
C LYS A 362 16.20 -10.78 6.33
N ALA A 363 16.08 -10.11 5.19
CA ALA A 363 15.81 -8.68 5.13
C ALA A 363 14.32 -8.32 5.02
N GLU A 364 13.45 -9.30 4.72
CA GLU A 364 12.04 -9.05 4.40
C GLU A 364 11.14 -10.19 4.93
N TRP A 365 9.92 -9.84 5.35
CA TRP A 365 8.86 -10.77 5.74
C TRP A 365 7.80 -10.80 4.64
N ILE A 366 7.42 -11.99 4.18
CA ILE A 366 6.43 -12.17 3.12
C ILE A 366 5.10 -12.60 3.74
N GLU A 367 4.02 -11.89 3.45
CA GLU A 367 2.68 -12.23 3.92
C GLU A 367 2.02 -13.28 3.00
N HIS A 368 1.51 -14.36 3.60
CA HIS A 368 0.93 -15.49 2.88
C HIS A 368 -0.59 -15.57 3.04
N ALA A 369 -1.09 -15.37 4.26
CA ALA A 369 -2.51 -15.45 4.56
C ALA A 369 -2.89 -14.45 5.65
N ARG A 370 -4.11 -13.92 5.56
CA ARG A 370 -4.71 -13.10 6.62
C ARG A 370 -6.21 -13.36 6.73
N GLY A 371 -6.77 -13.04 7.88
CA GLY A 371 -8.21 -13.07 8.14
C GLY A 371 -8.52 -12.74 9.58
N GLU A 372 -9.75 -13.02 9.99
CA GLU A 372 -10.23 -12.78 11.35
C GLU A 372 -10.61 -14.11 12.02
N ILE A 373 -10.37 -14.22 13.31
CA ILE A 373 -10.81 -15.34 14.14
C ILE A 373 -11.59 -14.83 15.35
N ILE A 374 -12.77 -15.41 15.55
CA ILE A 374 -13.75 -15.00 16.56
C ILE A 374 -14.14 -16.23 17.36
N SER A 375 -14.28 -16.07 18.67
CA SER A 375 -14.91 -17.08 19.53
C SER A 375 -16.26 -16.59 20.03
N LYS A 376 -17.27 -17.45 19.94
CA LYS A 376 -18.57 -17.24 20.59
C LYS A 376 -18.62 -17.95 21.94
N GLU A 377 -19.19 -17.30 22.95
CA GLU A 377 -19.29 -17.84 24.33
C GLU A 377 -20.09 -19.15 24.40
N ALA A 378 -21.12 -19.32 23.56
CA ALA A 378 -21.93 -20.53 23.50
C ALA A 378 -21.42 -21.50 22.41
N LYS A 379 -21.29 -22.79 22.74
CA LYS A 379 -21.12 -23.85 21.74
C LYS A 379 -22.43 -24.01 20.97
N ALA A 380 -22.43 -23.61 19.70
CA ALA A 380 -23.53 -23.91 18.80
C ALA A 380 -23.62 -25.44 18.62
N PRO A 381 -24.77 -26.08 18.89
CA PRO A 381 -24.91 -27.50 18.63
C PRO A 381 -24.72 -27.78 17.13
N PRO A 382 -24.06 -28.89 16.75
CA PRO A 382 -23.99 -29.33 15.37
C PRO A 382 -25.39 -29.46 14.77
N THR A 383 -25.56 -28.93 13.55
CA THR A 383 -26.78 -29.15 12.78
C THR A 383 -26.85 -30.63 12.39
N GLN A 384 -27.99 -31.27 12.54
CA GLN A 384 -28.18 -32.68 12.18
C GLN A 384 -28.65 -32.80 10.72
N TYR A 385 -27.90 -33.53 9.91
CA TYR A 385 -28.20 -33.83 8.52
C TYR A 385 -28.55 -35.31 8.35
N ASP A 386 -29.43 -35.59 7.40
CA ASP A 386 -29.78 -36.96 7.00
C ASP A 386 -28.93 -37.37 5.80
N LEU A 387 -27.85 -38.10 6.08
CA LEU A 387 -26.90 -38.57 5.06
C LEU A 387 -27.57 -39.43 3.99
N GLN A 388 -28.61 -40.20 4.33
CA GLN A 388 -29.31 -41.04 3.35
C GLN A 388 -30.08 -40.17 2.35
N ASN A 389 -30.69 -39.08 2.82
CA ASN A 389 -31.37 -38.13 1.95
C ASN A 389 -30.38 -37.34 1.06
N LEU A 390 -29.24 -36.90 1.60
CA LEU A 390 -28.20 -36.21 0.82
C LEU A 390 -27.58 -37.13 -0.24
N GLU A 391 -27.33 -38.39 0.10
CA GLU A 391 -26.86 -39.38 -0.86
C GLU A 391 -27.92 -39.69 -1.92
N ALA A 392 -29.20 -39.71 -1.52
CA ALA A 392 -30.32 -39.91 -2.43
C ALA A 392 -30.51 -38.75 -3.42
N SER A 393 -30.07 -37.53 -3.10
CA SER A 393 -30.15 -36.38 -4.00
C SER A 393 -28.97 -36.28 -4.98
N CYS A 394 -27.83 -36.92 -4.67
CA CYS A 394 -26.62 -36.95 -5.49
C CYS A 394 -26.51 -38.19 -6.40
N ARG A 395 -27.47 -38.42 -7.32
CA ARG A 395 -27.54 -39.67 -8.13
C ARG A 395 -27.06 -39.58 -9.58
N GLU A 396 -26.62 -38.42 -10.05
CA GLU A 396 -26.31 -38.22 -11.48
C GLU A 396 -24.97 -38.83 -11.89
N LYS A 397 -23.95 -38.72 -11.02
CA LYS A 397 -22.61 -39.23 -11.30
C LYS A 397 -21.98 -39.73 -10.01
N GLU A 398 -21.38 -40.92 -10.07
CA GLU A 398 -20.60 -41.50 -8.98
C GLU A 398 -19.18 -41.75 -9.45
N MET A 399 -18.21 -41.45 -8.59
CA MET A 399 -16.79 -41.71 -8.80
C MET A 399 -16.26 -42.43 -7.57
N ILE A 400 -15.67 -43.61 -7.77
CA ILE A 400 -15.09 -44.43 -6.70
C ILE A 400 -13.57 -44.39 -6.86
N PHE A 401 -12.85 -44.18 -5.76
CA PHE A 401 -11.40 -44.04 -5.77
C PHE A 401 -10.76 -45.27 -5.11
N THR A 402 -9.95 -46.00 -5.88
CA THR A 402 -9.34 -47.27 -5.44
C THR A 402 -7.82 -47.16 -5.21
N GLY A 403 -7.35 -46.05 -4.64
CA GLY A 403 -5.96 -45.88 -4.14
C GLY A 403 -4.82 -45.86 -5.19
N THR A 404 -4.94 -46.58 -6.31
CA THR A 404 -3.89 -46.75 -7.34
C THR A 404 -4.05 -45.82 -8.56
N GLU A 405 -5.18 -45.13 -8.68
CA GLU A 405 -5.48 -44.28 -9.85
C GLU A 405 -4.87 -42.87 -9.77
N LEU A 406 -4.35 -42.47 -8.60
CA LEU A 406 -3.78 -41.14 -8.34
C LEU A 406 -2.25 -41.05 -8.58
N GLU A 407 -1.55 -42.19 -8.63
CA GLU A 407 -0.08 -42.22 -8.68
C GLU A 407 0.53 -42.01 -10.09
N ASN A 408 -0.27 -42.15 -11.16
CA ASN A 408 0.23 -42.26 -12.55
C ASN A 408 -0.15 -41.12 -13.51
N GLN A 409 -0.52 -39.94 -13.00
CA GLN A 409 -0.75 -38.76 -13.85
C GLN A 409 0.15 -37.60 -13.42
N GLU A 410 0.87 -37.00 -14.37
CA GLU A 410 1.58 -35.72 -14.17
C GLU A 410 0.53 -34.62 -13.89
N ARG A 411 0.17 -34.44 -12.62
CA ARG A 411 -0.79 -33.45 -12.17
C ARG A 411 -0.07 -32.20 -11.66
N PHE A 412 -0.72 -31.05 -11.82
CA PHE A 412 -0.28 -29.74 -11.33
C PHE A 412 0.03 -29.75 -9.82
N ILE A 413 -0.76 -30.49 -9.03
CA ILE A 413 -0.55 -30.75 -7.61
C ILE A 413 -0.27 -32.25 -7.44
N LYS A 414 0.90 -32.56 -6.90
CA LYS A 414 1.28 -33.91 -6.46
C LYS A 414 1.08 -33.99 -4.96
N VAL A 415 0.28 -34.98 -4.54
CA VAL A 415 -0.03 -35.19 -3.13
C VAL A 415 0.44 -36.57 -2.65
N GLY A 416 0.65 -36.70 -1.35
CA GLY A 416 1.11 -37.92 -0.69
C GLY A 416 -0.01 -38.75 -0.05
N PRO A 417 0.34 -39.83 0.67
CA PRO A 417 -0.59 -40.80 1.21
C PRO A 417 -1.72 -40.23 2.08
N ARG A 418 -1.49 -39.16 2.85
CA ARG A 418 -2.53 -38.53 3.70
C ARG A 418 -3.65 -37.89 2.88
N TRP A 419 -3.38 -37.48 1.65
CA TRP A 419 -4.37 -36.98 0.68
C TRP A 419 -5.05 -38.09 -0.12
N HIS A 420 -4.64 -39.35 0.01
CA HIS A 420 -5.36 -40.50 -0.57
C HIS A 420 -6.54 -40.94 0.32
N ASN A 421 -7.29 -39.97 0.82
CA ASN A 421 -8.41 -40.18 1.75
C ASN A 421 -9.78 -40.16 1.06
N MET A 422 -9.89 -39.72 -0.19
CA MET A 422 -11.17 -39.74 -0.92
C MET A 422 -11.58 -41.19 -1.22
N LYS A 423 -12.80 -41.59 -0.84
CA LYS A 423 -13.35 -42.93 -1.11
C LYS A 423 -14.32 -42.91 -2.28
N TRP A 424 -15.26 -41.99 -2.27
CA TRP A 424 -16.17 -41.77 -3.38
C TRP A 424 -16.70 -40.33 -3.40
N LEU A 425 -17.09 -39.89 -4.60
CA LEU A 425 -17.82 -38.65 -4.84
C LEU A 425 -19.11 -38.97 -5.58
N LYS A 426 -20.20 -38.33 -5.17
CA LYS A 426 -21.52 -38.43 -5.77
C LYS A 426 -22.00 -37.02 -6.10
N PHE A 427 -22.53 -36.81 -7.30
CA PHE A 427 -23.00 -35.50 -7.75
C PHE A 427 -24.48 -35.53 -8.10
N GLY A 428 -25.19 -34.46 -7.74
CA GLY A 428 -26.53 -34.12 -8.23
C GLY A 428 -26.48 -32.95 -9.22
N GLN A 429 -27.66 -32.43 -9.59
CA GLN A 429 -27.79 -31.34 -10.58
C GLN A 429 -27.03 -30.09 -10.18
N HIS A 430 -27.06 -29.73 -8.89
CA HIS A 430 -26.38 -28.54 -8.39
C HIS A 430 -25.44 -28.85 -7.22
N GLU A 431 -25.55 -30.00 -6.58
CA GLU A 431 -24.82 -30.33 -5.35
C GLU A 431 -23.88 -31.53 -5.52
N GLY A 432 -23.04 -31.77 -4.51
CA GLY A 432 -22.15 -32.91 -4.47
C GLY A 432 -21.92 -33.39 -3.04
N LEU A 433 -21.74 -34.70 -2.88
CA LEU A 433 -21.46 -35.36 -1.62
C LEU A 433 -20.21 -36.24 -1.79
N GLY A 434 -19.24 -36.07 -0.91
CA GLY A 434 -18.03 -36.89 -0.88
C GLY A 434 -17.86 -37.63 0.45
N LEU A 435 -17.44 -38.90 0.37
CA LEU A 435 -16.94 -39.64 1.53
C LEU A 435 -15.42 -39.63 1.52
N LEU A 436 -14.85 -39.14 2.61
CA LEU A 436 -13.42 -39.12 2.86
C LEU A 436 -13.12 -39.92 4.12
N GLU A 437 -12.06 -40.71 4.08
CA GLU A 437 -11.60 -41.53 5.20
C GLU A 437 -10.07 -41.58 5.21
N LEU A 438 -9.48 -41.01 6.26
CA LEU A 438 -8.06 -41.04 6.52
C LEU A 438 -7.62 -42.49 6.85
N ALA A 439 -6.50 -42.92 6.28
CA ALA A 439 -6.00 -44.27 6.51
C ALA A 439 -5.59 -44.46 7.99
N ALA A 440 -5.77 -45.68 8.50
CA ALA A 440 -5.47 -46.03 9.89
C ALA A 440 -4.01 -45.72 10.31
N ASP A 441 -3.07 -45.83 9.36
CA ASP A 441 -1.65 -45.51 9.57
C ASP A 441 -1.40 -44.03 9.94
N TYR A 442 -2.36 -43.14 9.66
CA TYR A 442 -2.29 -41.70 9.94
C TYR A 442 -3.31 -41.24 11.00
N ALA A 443 -4.02 -42.17 11.66
CA ALA A 443 -5.08 -41.83 12.61
C ALA A 443 -4.59 -40.97 13.79
N SER A 444 -3.33 -41.12 14.19
CA SER A 444 -2.70 -40.31 15.25
C SER A 444 -2.60 -38.82 14.91
N ASP A 445 -2.66 -38.44 13.63
CA ASP A 445 -2.63 -37.04 13.24
C ASP A 445 -3.86 -36.29 13.79
N LEU A 446 -4.99 -36.99 13.96
CA LEU A 446 -6.25 -36.41 14.46
C LEU A 446 -6.20 -36.03 15.95
N ASP A 447 -5.21 -36.55 16.69
CA ASP A 447 -4.99 -36.18 18.10
C ASP A 447 -4.47 -34.74 18.21
N THR A 448 -3.85 -34.22 17.15
CA THR A 448 -3.22 -32.88 17.12
C THR A 448 -3.89 -31.94 16.14
N PHE A 449 -4.17 -32.39 14.91
CA PHE A 449 -4.75 -31.58 13.85
C PHE A 449 -6.29 -31.64 13.88
N LYS A 450 -6.92 -30.69 14.58
CA LYS A 450 -8.40 -30.65 14.71
C LYS A 450 -9.08 -30.33 13.38
N LEU A 451 -8.50 -29.47 12.55
CA LEU A 451 -8.84 -29.36 11.13
C LEU A 451 -7.76 -30.04 10.31
N HIS A 452 -7.78 -31.38 10.27
CA HIS A 452 -6.79 -32.17 9.54
C HIS A 452 -6.60 -31.67 8.10
N PRO A 453 -5.43 -31.07 7.75
CA PRO A 453 -5.27 -30.32 6.51
C PRO A 453 -5.60 -31.11 5.24
N ALA A 454 -5.19 -32.38 5.16
CA ALA A 454 -5.47 -33.23 4.00
C ALA A 454 -6.93 -33.67 3.86
N LEU A 455 -7.65 -33.79 4.98
CA LEU A 455 -9.09 -34.11 4.96
C LEU A 455 -9.88 -32.87 4.56
N LEU A 456 -9.55 -31.72 5.16
CA LEU A 456 -10.20 -30.45 4.83
C LEU A 456 -9.93 -30.04 3.38
N ASP A 457 -8.70 -30.22 2.90
CA ASP A 457 -8.30 -29.84 1.54
C ASP A 457 -9.10 -30.62 0.51
N ASN A 458 -9.12 -31.95 0.60
CA ASN A 458 -9.95 -32.78 -0.27
C ASN A 458 -11.46 -32.51 -0.08
N ALA A 459 -11.92 -32.26 1.15
CA ALA A 459 -13.33 -31.96 1.43
C ALA A 459 -13.80 -30.67 0.74
N THR A 460 -12.90 -29.70 0.55
CA THR A 460 -13.18 -28.46 -0.18
C THR A 460 -12.84 -28.51 -1.67
N GLY A 461 -11.77 -29.22 -2.03
CA GLY A 461 -11.18 -29.20 -3.36
C GLY A 461 -12.02 -29.85 -4.46
N PHE A 462 -12.87 -30.83 -4.11
CA PHE A 462 -13.74 -31.46 -5.12
C PHE A 462 -14.88 -30.55 -5.60
N ALA A 463 -15.11 -29.40 -4.96
CA ALA A 463 -16.02 -28.38 -5.48
C ALA A 463 -15.63 -27.91 -6.90
N GLY A 464 -14.33 -27.91 -7.21
CA GLY A 464 -13.83 -27.63 -8.55
C GLY A 464 -14.01 -28.78 -9.56
N ALA A 465 -14.22 -30.02 -9.10
CA ALA A 465 -14.24 -31.21 -9.97
C ALA A 465 -15.43 -31.30 -10.91
N LYS A 466 -16.46 -30.46 -10.72
CA LYS A 466 -17.59 -30.31 -11.65
C LYS A 466 -17.31 -29.31 -12.79
N ASN A 467 -16.26 -28.50 -12.67
CA ASN A 467 -15.89 -27.47 -13.63
C ASN A 467 -14.67 -27.90 -14.49
N GLU A 468 -14.64 -27.52 -15.76
CA GLU A 468 -13.50 -27.80 -16.65
C GLU A 468 -12.33 -26.80 -16.43
N GLY A 469 -11.30 -27.20 -15.69
CA GLY A 469 -10.06 -26.43 -15.51
C GLY A 469 -9.32 -26.73 -14.21
N ASP A 470 -8.11 -26.21 -14.08
CA ASP A 470 -7.36 -26.23 -12.82
C ASP A 470 -7.78 -25.03 -11.95
N TYR A 471 -8.11 -25.26 -10.69
CA TYR A 471 -8.58 -24.23 -9.75
C TYR A 471 -7.76 -24.28 -8.46
N LEU A 472 -7.48 -23.12 -7.86
CA LEU A 472 -6.93 -23.03 -6.51
C LEU A 472 -7.88 -22.26 -5.56
N PRO A 473 -7.82 -22.55 -4.24
CA PRO A 473 -8.49 -21.76 -3.22
C PRO A 473 -8.05 -20.29 -3.28
N PHE A 474 -9.00 -19.36 -3.27
CA PHE A 474 -8.72 -17.92 -3.25
C PHE A 474 -9.10 -17.28 -1.92
N SER A 475 -10.31 -17.54 -1.42
CA SER A 475 -10.80 -16.98 -0.16
C SER A 475 -11.87 -17.82 0.50
N TYR A 476 -12.02 -17.64 1.82
CA TYR A 476 -13.15 -18.11 2.61
C TYR A 476 -13.81 -16.89 3.23
N LYS A 477 -15.09 -16.64 2.95
CA LYS A 477 -15.84 -15.58 3.65
C LYS A 477 -16.03 -15.94 5.11
N LYS A 478 -16.43 -17.19 5.39
CA LYS A 478 -16.66 -17.68 6.75
C LYS A 478 -16.51 -19.19 6.88
N LEU A 479 -15.87 -19.63 7.97
CA LEU A 479 -15.67 -21.01 8.39
C LEU A 479 -16.10 -21.12 9.87
N VAL A 480 -17.14 -21.87 10.17
CA VAL A 480 -17.63 -22.12 11.53
C VAL A 480 -17.21 -23.51 11.97
N ILE A 481 -16.45 -23.61 13.06
CA ILE A 481 -15.87 -24.85 13.59
C ILE A 481 -16.63 -25.23 14.86
N LYS A 482 -17.45 -26.28 14.76
CA LYS A 482 -18.28 -26.82 15.85
C LYS A 482 -17.64 -28.04 16.53
N GLY A 483 -16.67 -28.69 15.90
CA GLY A 483 -15.91 -29.80 16.46
C GLY A 483 -14.71 -30.23 15.58
N PRO A 484 -13.81 -31.08 16.10
CA PRO A 484 -12.67 -31.61 15.33
C PRO A 484 -13.15 -32.58 14.26
N LEU A 485 -12.40 -32.68 13.15
CA LEU A 485 -12.69 -33.63 12.08
C LEU A 485 -12.31 -35.06 12.51
N PRO A 486 -13.22 -36.05 12.47
CA PRO A 486 -12.89 -37.45 12.69
C PRO A 486 -12.18 -38.06 11.47
N ALA A 487 -11.70 -39.29 11.60
CA ALA A 487 -11.01 -40.00 10.52
C ALA A 487 -11.89 -40.15 9.26
N LYS A 488 -13.21 -40.26 9.44
CA LYS A 488 -14.17 -40.44 8.36
C LYS A 488 -15.21 -39.33 8.38
N ILE A 489 -15.28 -38.60 7.27
CA ILE A 489 -16.13 -37.42 7.12
C ILE A 489 -16.94 -37.48 5.83
N TYR A 490 -18.09 -36.83 5.86
CA TYR A 490 -18.92 -36.56 4.69
C TYR A 490 -18.82 -35.07 4.38
N SER A 491 -18.43 -34.71 3.16
CA SER A 491 -18.41 -33.31 2.72
C SER A 491 -19.51 -33.07 1.70
N TYR A 492 -20.39 -32.11 1.98
CA TYR A 492 -21.52 -31.76 1.15
C TYR A 492 -21.36 -30.34 0.61
N ILE A 493 -21.41 -30.18 -0.71
CA ILE A 493 -21.19 -28.91 -1.40
C ILE A 493 -22.47 -28.45 -2.12
N THR A 494 -22.76 -27.16 -2.03
CA THR A 494 -23.84 -26.51 -2.77
C THR A 494 -23.33 -25.17 -3.36
N PRO A 495 -23.66 -24.83 -4.61
CA PRO A 495 -23.30 -23.54 -5.20
C PRO A 495 -24.08 -22.42 -4.52
N ASP A 496 -23.48 -21.24 -4.47
CA ASP A 496 -24.19 -20.06 -3.97
C ASP A 496 -25.36 -19.71 -4.91
N ALA A 497 -26.55 -19.52 -4.33
CA ALA A 497 -27.81 -19.29 -5.04
C ALA A 497 -27.81 -17.99 -5.87
N HIS A 498 -26.85 -17.10 -5.64
CA HIS A 498 -26.76 -15.78 -6.28
C HIS A 498 -25.91 -15.73 -7.56
N ASN A 499 -25.27 -16.82 -8.00
CA ASN A 499 -24.42 -16.79 -9.21
C ASN A 499 -24.49 -18.07 -10.05
N ALA A 500 -25.56 -18.20 -10.84
CA ALA A 500 -25.73 -19.25 -11.84
C ALA A 500 -25.10 -18.93 -13.22
N SER A 501 -24.12 -18.02 -13.29
CA SER A 501 -23.43 -17.68 -14.55
C SER A 501 -21.97 -18.10 -14.53
N GLN A 502 -21.47 -18.60 -15.67
CA GLN A 502 -20.09 -19.04 -15.89
C GLN A 502 -19.11 -17.90 -15.58
N THR A 503 -18.55 -17.90 -14.37
CA THR A 503 -17.55 -16.93 -13.90
C THR A 503 -16.24 -17.68 -13.63
N ASP A 504 -15.09 -17.02 -13.86
CA ASP A 504 -13.75 -17.58 -13.58
C ASP A 504 -13.47 -17.79 -12.08
N THR A 505 -14.42 -17.42 -11.22
CA THR A 505 -14.35 -17.50 -9.75
C THR A 505 -15.61 -18.14 -9.14
N PRO A 506 -15.79 -19.47 -9.26
CA PRO A 506 -16.98 -20.13 -8.72
C PRO A 506 -16.99 -20.15 -7.18
N LYS A 507 -18.18 -20.09 -6.61
CA LYS A 507 -18.44 -19.94 -5.17
C LYS A 507 -19.31 -21.08 -4.63
N PHE A 508 -18.94 -21.63 -3.47
CA PHE A 508 -19.60 -22.79 -2.87
C PHE A 508 -19.81 -22.62 -1.37
N ASN A 509 -20.92 -23.15 -0.88
CA ASN A 509 -21.14 -23.43 0.53
C ASN A 509 -20.83 -24.90 0.79
N ILE A 510 -20.12 -25.20 1.88
CA ILE A 510 -19.63 -26.54 2.18
C ILE A 510 -20.00 -26.91 3.61
N THR A 511 -20.53 -28.11 3.81
CA THR A 511 -20.83 -28.67 5.14
C THR A 511 -20.08 -29.97 5.31
N ILE A 512 -19.23 -30.06 6.32
CA ILE A 512 -18.47 -31.26 6.68
C ILE A 512 -19.10 -31.91 7.90
N MET A 513 -19.42 -33.19 7.79
CA MET A 513 -20.19 -33.96 8.76
C MET A 513 -19.43 -35.22 9.19
N ASP A 514 -19.77 -35.76 10.36
CA ASP A 514 -19.36 -37.11 10.76
C ASP A 514 -20.26 -38.21 10.18
N GLU A 515 -19.97 -39.47 10.50
CA GLU A 515 -20.77 -40.65 10.11
C GLU A 515 -22.22 -40.62 10.61
N GLN A 516 -22.52 -39.85 11.64
CA GLN A 516 -23.87 -39.70 12.16
C GLN A 516 -24.62 -38.54 11.49
N GLY A 517 -23.98 -37.78 10.59
CA GLY A 517 -24.56 -36.62 9.92
C GLY A 517 -24.55 -35.34 10.76
N ARG A 518 -23.74 -35.25 11.83
CA ARG A 518 -23.60 -34.02 12.61
C ARG A 518 -22.65 -33.06 11.88
N GLY A 519 -23.11 -31.85 11.56
CA GLY A 519 -22.31 -30.82 10.90
C GLY A 519 -21.22 -30.25 11.83
N LEU A 520 -19.97 -30.61 11.56
CA LEU A 520 -18.80 -30.23 12.36
C LEU A 520 -18.16 -28.94 11.89
N VAL A 521 -18.12 -28.72 10.57
CA VAL A 521 -17.55 -27.53 9.94
C VAL A 521 -18.49 -27.03 8.86
N GLU A 522 -18.84 -25.75 8.91
CA GLU A 522 -19.68 -25.08 7.93
C GLU A 522 -18.90 -23.93 7.28
N ILE A 523 -18.82 -23.94 5.95
CA ILE A 523 -18.10 -22.95 5.15
C ILE A 523 -19.11 -22.21 4.28
N GLU A 524 -19.07 -20.88 4.36
CA GLU A 524 -19.85 -19.97 3.53
C GLU A 524 -18.94 -19.31 2.49
N ASP A 525 -19.42 -19.27 1.24
CA ASP A 525 -18.81 -18.52 0.13
C ASP A 525 -17.31 -18.84 -0.06
N TYR A 526 -17.00 -20.14 -0.13
CA TYR A 526 -15.69 -20.64 -0.54
C TYR A 526 -15.46 -20.33 -2.01
N THR A 527 -14.50 -19.47 -2.29
CA THR A 527 -14.21 -19.01 -3.65
C THR A 527 -12.99 -19.73 -4.21
N LEU A 528 -13.20 -20.41 -5.34
CA LEU A 528 -12.13 -20.95 -6.17
C LEU A 528 -11.77 -19.95 -7.26
N ARG A 529 -10.51 -19.95 -7.71
CA ARG A 529 -10.08 -19.16 -8.87
C ARG A 529 -9.44 -20.07 -9.91
N ARG A 530 -9.88 -19.94 -11.16
CA ARG A 530 -9.31 -20.69 -12.28
C ARG A 530 -7.86 -20.27 -12.55
N ILE A 531 -7.00 -21.25 -12.77
CA ILE A 531 -5.61 -21.04 -13.20
C ILE A 531 -5.48 -21.50 -14.64
N ALA A 532 -4.87 -20.64 -15.46
CA ALA A 532 -4.40 -21.04 -16.78
C ALA A 532 -3.08 -21.80 -16.61
N VAL A 533 -3.14 -23.12 -16.53
CA VAL A 533 -1.93 -23.95 -16.60
C VAL A 533 -1.58 -24.07 -18.09
N GLU A 534 -0.54 -23.36 -18.53
CA GLU A 534 0.11 -23.69 -19.79
C GLU A 534 0.65 -25.12 -19.64
N LYS A 535 0.12 -26.04 -20.47
CA LYS A 535 0.56 -27.44 -20.47
C LYS A 535 2.07 -27.46 -20.66
N LEU A 536 2.76 -28.11 -19.71
CA LEU A 536 4.18 -28.42 -19.79
C LEU A 536 4.42 -29.26 -21.05
N GLU A 537 4.81 -28.62 -22.15
CA GLU A 537 5.40 -29.34 -23.27
C GLU A 537 6.81 -29.80 -22.87
N LYS A 538 7.11 -31.06 -23.18
CA LYS A 538 8.42 -31.69 -22.94
C LYS A 538 9.54 -30.86 -23.59
N PRO A 539 10.78 -30.90 -23.05
CA PRO A 539 11.88 -30.15 -23.63
C PRO A 539 12.11 -30.57 -25.09
N GLN A 540 12.02 -29.59 -25.98
CA GLN A 540 12.39 -29.68 -27.40
C GLN A 540 13.32 -28.50 -27.75
N PRO A 541 14.07 -28.62 -28.87
CA PRO A 541 15.51 -28.38 -28.99
C PRO A 541 15.92 -26.89 -28.90
N VAL A 542 17.23 -26.65 -28.89
CA VAL A 542 17.93 -25.36 -29.08
C VAL A 542 16.98 -24.23 -29.49
N SER A 543 16.72 -23.31 -28.57
CA SER A 543 15.81 -22.17 -28.78
C SER A 543 16.39 -21.24 -29.84
N ASP A 544 15.69 -21.10 -30.96
CA ASP A 544 16.10 -20.24 -32.09
C ASP A 544 15.51 -18.81 -32.00
N ASN A 545 14.81 -18.51 -30.91
CA ASN A 545 14.33 -17.17 -30.56
C ASN A 545 14.31 -16.98 -29.03
N PHE A 546 13.94 -15.78 -28.57
CA PHE A 546 13.76 -15.45 -27.16
C PHE A 546 12.76 -14.30 -26.98
N TYR A 547 12.35 -14.05 -25.73
CA TYR A 547 11.58 -12.87 -25.33
C TYR A 547 12.09 -12.33 -23.99
N LEU A 548 11.83 -11.06 -23.72
CA LEU A 548 12.15 -10.45 -22.43
C LEU A 548 10.99 -10.69 -21.45
N ASP A 549 11.31 -11.10 -20.23
CA ASP A 549 10.39 -11.28 -19.11
C ASP A 549 10.93 -10.59 -17.86
N ILE A 550 10.10 -10.42 -16.83
CA ILE A 550 10.51 -9.94 -15.52
C ILE A 550 10.08 -10.91 -14.44
N VAL A 551 11.04 -11.41 -13.67
CA VAL A 551 10.77 -12.39 -12.61
C VAL A 551 10.14 -11.71 -11.38
N SER A 552 10.60 -10.50 -11.05
CA SER A 552 10.16 -9.77 -9.86
C SER A 552 9.90 -8.29 -10.18
N PRO A 553 8.67 -7.92 -10.58
CA PRO A 553 8.28 -6.53 -10.76
C PRO A 553 8.68 -5.66 -9.55
N GLY A 554 9.27 -4.49 -9.80
CA GLY A 554 9.88 -3.63 -8.79
C GLY A 554 11.41 -3.71 -8.75
N LEU A 555 12.01 -4.81 -9.20
CA LEU A 555 13.46 -4.97 -9.31
C LEU A 555 13.87 -5.13 -10.79
N LEU A 556 14.35 -4.05 -11.41
CA LEU A 556 14.71 -4.02 -12.84
C LEU A 556 15.83 -5.02 -13.20
N ASP A 557 16.72 -5.35 -12.25
CA ASP A 557 17.76 -6.36 -12.43
C ASP A 557 17.20 -7.79 -12.58
N SER A 558 15.91 -7.99 -12.33
CA SER A 558 15.22 -9.27 -12.56
C SER A 558 14.67 -9.44 -13.98
N LEU A 559 14.93 -8.47 -14.87
CA LEU A 559 14.67 -8.61 -16.31
C LEU A 559 15.54 -9.72 -16.87
N THR A 560 14.93 -10.73 -17.47
CA THR A 560 15.62 -11.91 -18.01
C THR A 560 15.10 -12.28 -19.38
N PHE A 561 15.97 -12.81 -20.23
CA PHE A 561 15.57 -13.39 -21.51
C PHE A 561 15.16 -14.85 -21.31
N MET A 562 13.99 -15.18 -21.86
CA MET A 562 13.40 -16.51 -21.80
C MET A 562 13.41 -17.15 -23.21
N PRO A 563 13.66 -18.47 -23.33
CA PRO A 563 13.63 -19.16 -24.61
C PRO A 563 12.25 -19.06 -25.26
N ALA A 564 12.24 -18.87 -26.58
CA ALA A 564 11.05 -18.97 -27.41
C ALA A 564 11.36 -19.74 -28.68
N THR A 565 10.37 -20.48 -29.16
CA THR A 565 10.43 -21.10 -30.47
C THR A 565 10.07 -20.07 -31.54
N ARG A 566 10.88 -20.00 -32.59
CA ARG A 566 10.58 -19.19 -33.77
C ARG A 566 9.28 -19.66 -34.43
N GLN A 567 8.42 -18.72 -34.78
CA GLN A 567 7.09 -19.00 -35.33
C GLN A 567 7.05 -18.67 -36.82
N ARG A 568 6.75 -19.68 -37.65
CA ARG A 568 6.49 -19.43 -39.07
C ARG A 568 5.21 -18.58 -39.22
N PRO A 569 5.21 -17.56 -40.08
CA PRO A 569 4.03 -16.71 -40.27
C PRO A 569 2.86 -17.50 -40.87
N GLY A 570 1.68 -17.34 -40.28
CA GLY A 570 0.42 -17.83 -40.83
C GLY A 570 -0.13 -16.93 -41.96
N PRO A 571 -1.31 -17.23 -42.52
CA PRO A 571 -1.93 -16.40 -43.54
C PRO A 571 -2.09 -14.94 -43.08
N GLY A 572 -1.65 -13.99 -43.91
CA GLY A 572 -1.69 -12.55 -43.59
C GLY A 572 -0.60 -12.07 -42.62
N GLU A 573 0.33 -12.92 -42.21
CA GLU A 573 1.42 -12.58 -41.29
C GLU A 573 2.78 -12.50 -41.99
N VAL A 574 3.70 -11.76 -41.39
CA VAL A 574 5.13 -11.77 -41.73
C VAL A 574 5.95 -12.01 -40.49
N GLU A 575 7.13 -12.58 -40.69
CA GLU A 575 8.14 -12.71 -39.65
C GLU A 575 9.28 -11.72 -39.92
N ILE A 576 9.65 -10.98 -38.88
CA ILE A 576 10.66 -9.94 -38.92
C ILE A 576 11.82 -10.37 -38.04
N GLU A 577 13.02 -10.40 -38.61
CA GLU A 577 14.27 -10.40 -37.85
C GLU A 577 14.47 -9.01 -37.25
N VAL A 578 14.56 -8.91 -35.93
CA VAL A 578 14.60 -7.62 -35.24
C VAL A 578 16.05 -7.11 -35.12
N TYR A 579 16.23 -5.81 -35.38
CA TYR A 579 17.50 -5.09 -35.33
C TYR A 579 17.50 -4.01 -34.24
N ALA A 580 16.37 -3.38 -33.97
CA ALA A 580 16.21 -2.41 -32.89
C ALA A 580 14.78 -2.39 -32.32
N THR A 581 14.63 -2.05 -31.05
CA THR A 581 13.34 -1.88 -30.36
C THR A 581 13.34 -0.63 -29.48
N GLY A 582 12.20 0.06 -29.40
CA GLY A 582 12.01 1.23 -28.55
C GLY A 582 11.40 0.85 -27.19
N ILE A 583 11.95 1.38 -26.09
CA ILE A 583 11.35 1.23 -24.75
C ILE A 583 10.25 2.28 -24.55
N ASN A 584 9.08 1.84 -24.09
CA ASN A 584 7.95 2.70 -23.77
C ASN A 584 7.74 2.83 -22.26
N PHE A 585 7.25 3.99 -21.81
CA PHE A 585 7.09 4.25 -20.38
C PHE A 585 6.12 3.28 -19.68
N LYS A 586 5.10 2.80 -20.41
CA LYS A 586 4.19 1.73 -19.93
C LYS A 586 4.95 0.46 -19.55
N GLU A 587 5.96 0.07 -20.32
CA GLU A 587 6.79 -1.10 -20.06
C GLU A 587 7.60 -0.90 -18.78
N VAL A 588 8.14 0.29 -18.56
CA VAL A 588 8.85 0.65 -17.31
C VAL A 588 7.92 0.62 -16.11
N LEU A 589 6.69 1.14 -16.22
CA LEU A 589 5.71 1.11 -15.14
C LEU A 589 5.28 -0.32 -14.78
N ILE A 590 5.18 -1.22 -15.76
CA ILE A 590 4.94 -2.64 -15.54
C ILE A 590 6.16 -3.28 -14.85
N ALA A 591 7.37 -3.01 -15.35
CA ALA A 591 8.61 -3.55 -14.78
C ALA A 591 8.87 -3.07 -13.34
N LEU A 592 8.43 -1.86 -12.98
CA LEU A 592 8.50 -1.31 -11.62
C LEU A 592 7.35 -1.77 -10.70
N GLY A 593 6.40 -2.56 -11.20
CA GLY A 593 5.24 -3.01 -10.42
C GLY A 593 4.21 -1.91 -10.11
N VAL A 594 4.31 -0.75 -10.78
CA VAL A 594 3.35 0.36 -10.62
C VAL A 594 2.02 0.05 -11.32
N ILE A 595 2.07 -0.67 -12.44
CA ILE A 595 0.89 -1.20 -13.11
C ILE A 595 0.82 -2.70 -12.84
N SER A 596 -0.20 -3.11 -12.08
CA SER A 596 -0.48 -4.52 -11.85
C SER A 596 -0.99 -5.16 -13.12
N VAL A 597 -0.21 -6.07 -13.70
CA VAL A 597 -0.68 -6.96 -14.77
C VAL A 597 -1.36 -8.16 -14.11
N PRO A 598 -2.56 -8.58 -14.55
CA PRO A 598 -3.18 -9.80 -14.05
C PRO A 598 -2.20 -10.96 -14.17
N THR A 599 -2.04 -11.76 -13.10
CA THR A 599 -1.09 -12.89 -13.01
C THR A 599 -1.25 -13.96 -14.10
N ASN A 600 -2.32 -13.91 -14.89
CA ASN A 600 -2.66 -14.87 -15.94
C ASN A 600 -2.36 -14.34 -17.36
N MET A 601 -1.69 -13.19 -17.50
CA MET A 601 -1.26 -12.66 -18.80
C MET A 601 0.27 -12.58 -18.81
N PRO A 602 0.97 -13.18 -19.78
CA PRO A 602 2.42 -13.03 -19.91
C PRO A 602 2.73 -11.54 -20.08
N VAL A 603 3.61 -11.01 -19.25
CA VAL A 603 4.11 -9.64 -19.42
C VAL A 603 5.02 -9.64 -20.63
N LYS A 604 4.49 -9.24 -21.79
CA LYS A 604 5.27 -9.12 -23.01
C LYS A 604 5.84 -7.71 -23.14
N PHE A 605 7.16 -7.63 -23.27
CA PHE A 605 7.90 -6.39 -23.51
C PHE A 605 8.26 -6.23 -24.99
N GLY A 606 8.49 -4.99 -25.40
CA GLY A 606 8.85 -4.56 -26.74
C GLY A 606 7.62 -4.32 -27.58
N TYR A 607 7.00 -3.13 -27.43
CA TYR A 607 5.77 -2.77 -28.13
C TYR A 607 5.98 -2.26 -29.57
N GLU A 608 7.23 -2.11 -29.99
CA GLU A 608 7.61 -1.72 -31.35
C GLU A 608 8.98 -2.29 -31.73
N CYS A 609 9.26 -2.38 -33.03
CA CYS A 609 10.59 -2.76 -33.51
C CYS A 609 10.86 -2.25 -34.92
N ALA A 610 12.14 -2.30 -35.31
CA ALA A 610 12.61 -2.15 -36.69
C ALA A 610 13.53 -3.32 -37.05
N GLY A 611 13.43 -3.83 -38.27
CA GLY A 611 14.11 -5.04 -38.69
C GLY A 611 13.91 -5.40 -40.16
N LYS A 612 14.16 -6.66 -40.53
CA LYS A 612 14.00 -7.15 -41.91
C LYS A 612 13.03 -8.32 -41.98
N ILE A 613 12.20 -8.37 -43.02
CA ILE A 613 11.32 -9.51 -43.26
C ILE A 613 12.17 -10.73 -43.62
N VAL A 614 11.94 -11.86 -42.93
CA VAL A 614 12.66 -13.13 -43.16
C VAL A 614 11.75 -14.26 -43.61
N ALA A 615 10.45 -14.14 -43.38
CA ALA A 615 9.44 -15.05 -43.92
C ALA A 615 8.11 -14.32 -44.12
N ILE A 616 7.31 -14.80 -45.07
CA ILE A 616 6.03 -14.23 -45.46
C ILE A 616 4.99 -15.35 -45.49
N GLY A 617 3.84 -15.12 -44.86
CA GLY A 617 2.71 -16.02 -44.87
C GLY A 617 1.84 -15.90 -46.11
N GLU A 618 0.92 -16.85 -46.29
CA GLU A 618 0.00 -16.86 -47.44
C GLU A 618 -0.87 -15.60 -47.49
N GLY A 619 -1.11 -15.06 -48.69
CA GLY A 619 -2.00 -13.90 -48.88
C GLY A 619 -1.44 -12.54 -48.46
N VAL A 620 -0.14 -12.45 -48.20
CA VAL A 620 0.55 -11.17 -47.99
C VAL A 620 1.10 -10.64 -49.30
N ASP A 621 0.52 -9.55 -49.79
CA ASP A 621 0.99 -8.80 -50.95
C ASP A 621 1.76 -7.54 -50.53
N GLY A 622 2.70 -7.08 -51.37
CA GLY A 622 3.38 -5.79 -51.20
C GLY A 622 4.66 -5.79 -50.36
N PHE A 623 5.10 -6.96 -49.86
CA PHE A 623 6.36 -7.15 -49.15
C PHE A 623 7.19 -8.29 -49.74
N GLN A 624 8.51 -8.21 -49.61
CA GLN A 624 9.47 -9.23 -50.01
C GLN A 624 10.41 -9.60 -48.84
N ILE A 625 10.92 -10.84 -48.86
CA ILE A 625 11.96 -11.27 -47.92
C ILE A 625 13.20 -10.39 -48.13
N GLY A 626 13.70 -9.80 -47.05
CA GLY A 626 14.81 -8.85 -47.04
C GLY A 626 14.40 -7.38 -46.87
N ASP A 627 13.12 -7.05 -47.06
CA ASP A 627 12.64 -5.69 -46.92
C ASP A 627 12.88 -5.15 -45.51
N ALA A 628 13.42 -3.93 -45.43
CA ALA A 628 13.63 -3.23 -44.17
C ALA A 628 12.31 -2.59 -43.73
N VAL A 629 11.86 -2.94 -42.53
CA VAL A 629 10.53 -2.59 -42.02
C VAL A 629 10.58 -2.14 -40.56
N MET A 630 9.49 -1.53 -40.11
CA MET A 630 9.20 -1.20 -38.72
C MET A 630 7.74 -1.53 -38.40
N ASN A 631 7.44 -1.71 -37.11
CA ASN A 631 6.22 -2.38 -36.69
C ASN A 631 5.85 -2.07 -35.23
N PHE A 632 4.57 -2.11 -34.89
CA PHE A 632 4.10 -2.33 -33.52
C PHE A 632 4.04 -3.83 -33.26
N THR A 633 4.76 -4.34 -32.28
CA THR A 633 4.84 -5.79 -32.05
C THR A 633 4.51 -6.13 -30.61
N PRO A 634 4.01 -7.34 -30.30
CA PRO A 634 3.95 -7.84 -28.94
C PRO A 634 5.30 -8.36 -28.42
N ASN A 635 6.35 -8.50 -29.24
CA ASN A 635 7.67 -9.00 -28.81
C ASN A 635 8.82 -8.33 -29.59
N GLY A 636 9.11 -7.07 -29.29
CA GLY A 636 10.20 -6.31 -29.90
C GLY A 636 11.59 -6.64 -29.36
N PHE A 637 11.68 -7.33 -28.21
CA PHE A 637 12.97 -7.75 -27.66
C PHE A 637 13.48 -9.08 -28.21
N GLY A 638 12.67 -9.88 -28.89
CA GLY A 638 13.10 -11.15 -29.47
C GLY A 638 13.99 -10.97 -30.70
N ALA A 639 14.80 -11.99 -31.02
CA ALA A 639 15.57 -12.03 -32.26
C ALA A 639 14.68 -12.02 -33.50
N PHE A 640 13.52 -12.66 -33.40
CA PHE A 640 12.47 -12.69 -34.41
C PHE A 640 11.11 -12.36 -33.79
N THR A 641 10.24 -11.74 -34.59
CA THR A 641 8.88 -11.43 -34.19
C THR A 641 7.92 -11.65 -35.35
N THR A 642 6.81 -12.34 -35.09
CA THR A 642 5.78 -12.64 -36.08
C THR A 642 4.57 -11.75 -35.82
N THR A 643 4.06 -11.11 -36.87
CA THR A 643 2.98 -10.13 -36.75
C THR A 643 2.11 -10.08 -38.01
N LEU A 644 0.97 -9.40 -37.92
CA LEU A 644 0.10 -9.14 -39.07
C LEU A 644 0.79 -8.20 -40.06
N ALA A 645 0.77 -8.54 -41.35
CA ALA A 645 1.34 -7.71 -42.41
C ALA A 645 0.71 -6.30 -42.47
N SER A 646 -0.54 -6.15 -42.03
CA SER A 646 -1.24 -4.87 -41.93
C SER A 646 -0.69 -3.92 -40.85
N SER A 647 0.14 -4.43 -39.92
CA SER A 647 0.82 -3.63 -38.89
C SER A 647 2.27 -3.27 -39.26
N VAL A 648 2.76 -3.77 -40.40
CA VAL A 648 4.14 -3.61 -40.85
C VAL A 648 4.25 -2.47 -41.85
N ILE A 649 5.30 -1.67 -41.71
CA ILE A 649 5.54 -0.51 -42.56
C ILE A 649 6.98 -0.50 -43.07
N SER A 650 7.18 -0.13 -44.33
CA SER A 650 8.51 0.01 -44.92
C SER A 650 9.31 1.10 -44.19
N LYS A 651 10.53 0.76 -43.77
CA LYS A 651 11.47 1.72 -43.20
C LYS A 651 11.98 2.63 -44.34
N PRO A 652 11.92 3.96 -44.22
CA PRO A 652 12.61 4.84 -45.18
C PRO A 652 14.10 4.50 -45.28
N ASP A 653 14.65 4.41 -46.49
CA ASP A 653 16.04 4.00 -46.73
C ASP A 653 17.06 4.92 -46.06
N THR A 654 16.68 6.19 -45.84
CA THR A 654 17.51 7.21 -45.20
C THR A 654 17.73 6.99 -43.70
N LEU A 655 16.93 6.15 -43.05
CA LEU A 655 16.98 5.94 -41.59
C LEU A 655 17.76 4.69 -41.22
N SER A 656 18.51 4.74 -40.12
CA SER A 656 19.00 3.54 -39.43
C SER A 656 17.84 2.74 -38.79
N PHE A 657 18.11 1.50 -38.37
CA PHE A 657 17.11 0.71 -37.64
C PHE A 657 16.81 1.31 -36.28
N GLU A 658 17.83 1.84 -35.60
CA GLU A 658 17.71 2.53 -34.31
C GLU A 658 16.84 3.79 -34.42
N GLU A 659 17.03 4.60 -35.47
CA GLU A 659 16.17 5.76 -35.75
C GLU A 659 14.73 5.34 -36.07
N ALA A 660 14.56 4.30 -36.88
CA ALA A 660 13.25 3.78 -37.25
C ALA A 660 12.47 3.24 -36.04
N ALA A 661 13.15 2.62 -35.08
CA ALA A 661 12.54 2.14 -33.83
C ALA A 661 11.99 3.26 -32.92
N THR A 662 12.29 4.53 -33.21
CA THR A 662 11.72 5.68 -32.49
C THR A 662 10.32 6.09 -32.97
N ILE A 663 9.86 5.54 -34.10
CA ILE A 663 8.72 6.06 -34.85
C ILE A 663 7.38 5.41 -34.45
N PRO A 664 7.21 4.07 -34.49
CA PRO A 664 5.89 3.44 -34.50
C PRO A 664 4.99 3.90 -33.36
N VAL A 665 5.34 3.63 -32.10
CA VAL A 665 4.50 3.95 -30.94
C VAL A 665 4.42 5.46 -30.72
N ALA A 666 5.54 6.17 -30.81
CA ALA A 666 5.57 7.59 -30.48
C ALA A 666 4.76 8.44 -31.49
N PHE A 667 5.07 8.34 -32.78
CA PHE A 667 4.36 9.08 -33.81
C PHE A 667 2.98 8.50 -34.08
N GLY A 668 2.79 7.19 -34.04
CA GLY A 668 1.47 6.59 -34.19
C GLY A 668 0.48 7.10 -33.14
N THR A 669 0.91 7.15 -31.88
CA THR A 669 0.09 7.67 -30.77
C THR A 669 -0.16 9.16 -30.92
N ALA A 670 0.89 9.96 -31.13
CA ALA A 670 0.77 11.42 -31.22
C ALA A 670 -0.06 11.85 -32.44
N TYR A 671 0.12 11.20 -33.60
CA TYR A 671 -0.63 11.51 -34.81
C TYR A 671 -2.11 11.13 -34.67
N TYR A 672 -2.42 9.98 -34.07
CA TYR A 672 -3.80 9.62 -33.76
C TYR A 672 -4.45 10.61 -32.78
N ALA A 673 -3.75 10.90 -31.69
CA ALA A 673 -4.20 11.83 -30.67
C ALA A 673 -4.50 13.22 -31.23
N LEU A 674 -3.55 13.80 -31.98
CA LEU A 674 -3.66 15.19 -32.43
C LEU A 674 -4.48 15.34 -33.70
N ILE A 675 -4.25 14.50 -34.71
CA ILE A 675 -4.87 14.68 -36.03
C ILE A 675 -6.25 14.02 -36.09
N LYS A 676 -6.42 12.83 -35.54
CA LYS A 676 -7.67 12.07 -35.66
C LYS A 676 -8.67 12.34 -34.54
N LEU A 677 -8.20 12.41 -33.29
CA LEU A 677 -9.09 12.57 -32.15
C LEU A 677 -9.30 14.02 -31.74
N ALA A 678 -8.22 14.78 -31.50
CA ALA A 678 -8.34 16.19 -31.16
C ALA A 678 -8.72 17.06 -32.37
N GLY A 679 -8.36 16.63 -33.59
CA GLY A 679 -8.54 17.43 -34.80
C GLY A 679 -7.80 18.77 -34.70
N LEU A 680 -6.55 18.74 -34.25
CA LEU A 680 -5.70 19.92 -34.10
C LEU A 680 -5.62 20.67 -35.44
N ALA A 681 -5.89 21.97 -35.43
CA ALA A 681 -5.90 22.83 -36.60
C ALA A 681 -4.78 23.87 -36.55
N GLN A 682 -4.50 24.46 -37.71
CA GLN A 682 -3.49 25.52 -37.83
C GLN A 682 -3.86 26.73 -36.97
N GLY A 683 -2.88 27.26 -36.22
CA GLY A 683 -3.06 28.41 -35.34
C GLY A 683 -3.74 28.11 -34.01
N GLU A 684 -4.17 26.87 -33.75
CA GLU A 684 -4.64 26.48 -32.42
C GLU A 684 -3.48 26.39 -31.41
N ARG A 685 -3.81 26.62 -30.15
CA ARG A 685 -2.89 26.49 -29.02
C ARG A 685 -2.97 25.10 -28.42
N ILE A 686 -1.82 24.47 -28.21
CA ILE A 686 -1.73 23.14 -27.62
C ILE A 686 -0.79 23.12 -26.42
N LEU A 687 -1.25 22.55 -25.30
CA LEU A 687 -0.41 22.21 -24.16
C LEU A 687 0.02 20.74 -24.24
N ILE A 688 1.32 20.50 -24.30
CA ILE A 688 1.93 19.16 -24.36
C ILE A 688 2.66 18.91 -23.04
N HIS A 689 2.12 18.02 -22.22
CA HIS A 689 2.80 17.60 -20.99
C HIS A 689 3.92 16.61 -21.27
N ALA A 690 4.96 16.66 -20.40
CA ALA A 690 6.16 15.81 -20.52
C ALA A 690 6.76 15.82 -21.94
N ALA A 691 6.80 16.99 -22.58
CA ALA A 691 7.08 17.16 -24.00
C ALA A 691 8.46 16.65 -24.43
N ALA A 692 9.43 16.55 -23.51
CA ALA A 692 10.75 16.01 -23.78
C ALA A 692 10.83 14.47 -23.80
N GLY A 693 9.73 13.75 -23.55
CA GLY A 693 9.64 12.30 -23.70
C GLY A 693 9.31 11.86 -25.14
N GLY A 694 9.28 10.55 -25.41
CA GLY A 694 9.08 10.03 -26.76
C GLY A 694 7.81 10.52 -27.47
N VAL A 695 6.63 10.29 -26.87
CA VAL A 695 5.34 10.74 -27.45
C VAL A 695 5.25 12.27 -27.46
N GLY A 696 5.73 12.93 -26.40
CA GLY A 696 5.74 14.39 -26.31
C GLY A 696 6.55 15.04 -27.45
N MET A 697 7.73 14.49 -27.77
CA MET A 697 8.58 14.98 -28.85
C MET A 697 7.97 14.74 -30.23
N ALA A 698 7.29 13.61 -30.43
CA ALA A 698 6.52 13.36 -31.65
C ALA A 698 5.35 14.36 -31.77
N ALA A 699 4.64 14.62 -30.67
CA ALA A 699 3.56 15.60 -30.61
C ALA A 699 4.05 17.02 -30.90
N VAL A 700 5.22 17.41 -30.40
CA VAL A 700 5.86 18.70 -30.74
C VAL A 700 6.09 18.81 -32.24
N LYS A 701 6.70 17.79 -32.88
CA LYS A 701 6.96 17.82 -34.33
C LYS A 701 5.67 17.91 -35.15
N ILE A 702 4.63 17.16 -34.77
CA ILE A 702 3.33 17.19 -35.44
C ILE A 702 2.65 18.55 -35.25
N ALA A 703 2.67 19.11 -34.03
CA ALA A 703 2.12 20.42 -33.75
C ALA A 703 2.86 21.54 -34.52
N GLN A 704 4.18 21.46 -34.64
CA GLN A 704 4.98 22.39 -35.45
C GLN A 704 4.61 22.29 -36.93
N TRP A 705 4.50 21.07 -37.47
CA TRP A 705 4.07 20.84 -38.85
C TRP A 705 2.66 21.37 -39.11
N MET A 706 1.73 21.21 -38.16
CA MET A 706 0.38 21.78 -38.23
C MET A 706 0.35 23.31 -38.12
N GLY A 707 1.44 23.94 -37.67
CA GLY A 707 1.48 25.38 -37.37
C GLY A 707 0.65 25.75 -36.14
N ALA A 708 0.58 24.87 -35.14
CA ALA A 708 -0.03 25.13 -33.84
C ALA A 708 0.95 25.90 -32.93
N GLU A 709 0.41 26.71 -32.03
CA GLU A 709 1.18 27.41 -30.99
C GLU A 709 1.38 26.47 -29.80
N ILE A 710 2.65 26.17 -29.47
CA ILE A 710 2.99 25.11 -28.52
C ILE A 710 3.32 25.67 -27.15
N PHE A 711 2.62 25.14 -26.16
CA PHE A 711 2.93 25.20 -24.74
C PHE A 711 3.44 23.82 -24.31
N ALA A 712 4.56 23.76 -23.59
CA ALA A 712 5.19 22.50 -23.22
C ALA A 712 5.56 22.48 -21.75
N THR A 713 5.50 21.29 -21.12
CA THR A 713 6.08 21.08 -19.78
C THR A 713 7.18 20.03 -19.78
N ALA A 714 8.23 20.25 -18.98
CA ALA A 714 9.25 19.24 -18.70
C ALA A 714 9.88 19.43 -17.30
N GLY A 715 10.18 18.32 -16.64
CA GLY A 715 10.48 18.32 -15.20
C GLY A 715 11.91 18.70 -14.78
N ASN A 716 12.86 18.87 -15.70
CA ASN A 716 14.20 19.34 -15.36
C ASN A 716 14.66 20.50 -16.28
N PRO A 717 15.58 21.37 -15.82
CA PRO A 717 16.02 22.54 -16.59
C PRO A 717 16.67 22.21 -17.93
N GLU A 718 17.45 21.12 -18.01
CA GLU A 718 18.11 20.68 -19.26
C GLU A 718 17.09 20.33 -20.35
N LYS A 719 16.05 19.59 -20.00
CA LYS A 719 14.93 19.25 -20.89
C LYS A 719 14.17 20.50 -21.33
N ARG A 720 13.95 21.45 -20.41
CA ARG A 720 13.30 22.71 -20.74
C ARG A 720 14.16 23.55 -21.70
N ALA A 721 15.47 23.62 -21.48
CA ALA A 721 16.40 24.29 -22.39
C ALA A 721 16.41 23.62 -23.77
N PHE A 722 16.40 22.28 -23.83
CA PHE A 722 16.29 21.53 -25.07
C PHE A 722 14.99 21.85 -25.82
N LEU A 723 13.83 21.83 -25.16
CA LEU A 723 12.55 22.19 -25.78
C LEU A 723 12.55 23.63 -26.34
N ARG A 724 13.15 24.58 -25.62
CA ARG A 724 13.32 25.96 -26.13
C ARG A 724 14.23 26.02 -27.36
N SER A 725 15.27 25.19 -27.41
CA SER A 725 16.15 25.10 -28.59
C SER A 725 15.44 24.61 -29.85
N LEU A 726 14.29 23.92 -29.69
CA LEU A 726 13.42 23.51 -30.80
C LEU A 726 12.48 24.63 -31.27
N GLY A 727 12.58 25.84 -30.70
CA GLY A 727 11.74 26.98 -31.05
C GLY A 727 10.41 27.04 -30.29
N ILE A 728 10.24 26.26 -29.21
CA ILE A 728 9.04 26.35 -28.36
C ILE A 728 9.18 27.55 -27.44
N ALA A 729 8.31 28.55 -27.60
CA ALA A 729 8.35 29.78 -26.83
C ALA A 729 8.00 29.56 -25.35
N TYR A 730 6.96 28.77 -25.07
CA TYR A 730 6.41 28.60 -23.73
C TYR A 730 6.75 27.21 -23.18
N VAL A 731 7.77 27.15 -22.32
CA VAL A 731 8.24 25.91 -21.70
C VAL A 731 8.28 26.05 -20.18
N MET A 732 7.44 25.27 -19.51
CA MET A 732 7.14 25.34 -18.07
C MET A 732 7.60 24.06 -17.34
N ASP A 733 7.54 24.05 -16.01
CA ASP A 733 7.90 22.88 -15.20
C ASP A 733 6.75 21.87 -15.16
N SER A 734 7.04 20.59 -15.43
CA SER A 734 6.04 19.51 -15.38
C SER A 734 5.86 18.91 -13.98
N ARG A 735 6.64 19.34 -12.99
CA ARG A 735 6.54 18.92 -11.60
C ARG A 735 5.78 19.93 -10.74
N SER A 736 5.45 21.06 -11.34
CA SER A 736 4.80 22.19 -10.71
C SER A 736 3.37 22.32 -11.24
N LEU A 737 2.43 22.80 -10.44
CA LEU A 737 1.08 23.18 -10.90
C LEU A 737 1.02 24.57 -11.54
N ASP A 738 2.12 25.34 -11.52
CA ASP A 738 2.17 26.72 -12.03
C ASP A 738 1.98 26.84 -13.52
N PHE A 739 2.24 25.77 -14.27
CA PHE A 739 2.00 25.76 -15.69
C PHE A 739 0.58 26.24 -16.03
N ALA A 740 -0.40 26.00 -15.15
CA ALA A 740 -1.76 26.43 -15.40
C ALA A 740 -1.90 27.96 -15.40
N SER A 741 -1.40 28.61 -14.35
CA SER A 741 -1.38 30.08 -14.23
C SER A 741 -0.51 30.70 -15.33
N GLU A 742 0.65 30.11 -15.63
CA GLU A 742 1.54 30.55 -16.70
C GLU A 742 0.88 30.46 -18.08
N VAL A 743 0.23 29.34 -18.42
CA VAL A 743 -0.54 29.19 -19.66
C VAL A 743 -1.62 30.26 -19.76
N MET A 744 -2.38 30.48 -18.68
CA MET A 744 -3.42 31.51 -18.68
C MET A 744 -2.83 32.92 -18.85
N ALA A 745 -1.68 33.22 -18.24
CA ALA A 745 -1.00 34.50 -18.42
C ALA A 745 -0.50 34.70 -19.87
N TYR A 746 0.21 33.72 -20.42
CA TYR A 746 0.72 33.77 -21.80
C TYR A 746 -0.40 33.84 -22.85
N THR A 747 -1.58 33.32 -22.53
CA THR A 747 -2.74 33.33 -23.43
C THR A 747 -3.73 34.46 -23.13
N GLU A 748 -3.39 35.40 -22.24
CA GLU A 748 -4.26 36.51 -21.82
C GLU A 748 -5.65 36.03 -21.33
N GLY A 749 -5.67 34.92 -20.61
CA GLY A 749 -6.87 34.29 -20.07
C GLY A 749 -7.68 33.46 -21.07
N LYS A 750 -7.23 33.32 -22.31
CA LYS A 750 -7.95 32.55 -23.35
C LYS A 750 -7.81 31.04 -23.16
N GLY A 751 -6.68 30.58 -22.63
CA GLY A 751 -6.35 29.15 -22.52
C GLY A 751 -5.91 28.52 -23.83
N VAL A 752 -5.76 27.20 -23.82
CA VAL A 752 -5.35 26.37 -24.96
C VAL A 752 -6.53 25.58 -25.54
N ASP A 753 -6.48 25.28 -26.83
CA ASP A 753 -7.56 24.58 -27.53
C ASP A 753 -7.44 23.05 -27.38
N VAL A 754 -6.21 22.56 -27.20
CA VAL A 754 -5.92 21.13 -26.98
C VAL A 754 -4.95 20.96 -25.81
N VAL A 755 -5.21 19.96 -24.95
CA VAL A 755 -4.24 19.45 -23.97
C VAL A 755 -3.91 18.02 -24.34
N LEU A 756 -2.62 17.72 -24.51
CA LEU A 756 -2.10 16.35 -24.57
C LEU A 756 -1.48 16.01 -23.20
N ASN A 757 -2.23 15.26 -22.40
CA ASN A 757 -1.87 14.94 -21.02
C ASN A 757 -1.18 13.57 -20.89
N SER A 758 -0.22 13.50 -19.98
CA SER A 758 0.39 12.26 -19.51
C SER A 758 0.72 12.31 -18.01
N LEU A 759 0.25 13.34 -17.30
CA LEU A 759 0.43 13.54 -15.86
C LEU A 759 -0.83 13.07 -15.13
N GLY A 760 -0.70 12.57 -13.90
CA GLY A 760 -1.83 12.04 -13.14
C GLY A 760 -2.16 12.84 -11.89
N GLY A 761 -3.26 12.50 -11.21
CA GLY A 761 -3.71 13.20 -10.01
C GLY A 761 -4.17 14.63 -10.28
N GLU A 762 -3.82 15.57 -9.39
CA GLU A 762 -4.28 16.96 -9.45
C GLU A 762 -3.86 17.72 -10.74
N PHE A 763 -2.81 17.25 -11.41
CA PHE A 763 -2.40 17.79 -12.72
C PHE A 763 -3.53 17.69 -13.75
N ILE A 764 -4.35 16.64 -13.72
CA ILE A 764 -5.50 16.48 -14.63
C ILE A 764 -6.47 17.65 -14.43
N SER A 765 -6.89 17.89 -13.18
CA SER A 765 -7.79 18.98 -12.82
C SER A 765 -7.21 20.35 -13.20
N LYS A 766 -5.92 20.57 -12.96
CA LYS A 766 -5.26 21.83 -13.35
C LYS A 766 -5.15 22.01 -14.85
N SER A 767 -4.90 20.95 -15.61
CA SER A 767 -4.88 21.02 -17.06
C SER A 767 -6.25 21.33 -17.64
N PHE A 768 -7.36 20.91 -17.01
CA PHE A 768 -8.70 21.37 -17.41
C PHE A 768 -8.88 22.88 -17.26
N GLU A 769 -8.31 23.51 -16.23
CA GLU A 769 -8.40 24.96 -16.03
C GLU A 769 -7.75 25.73 -17.20
N THR A 770 -6.73 25.15 -17.83
CA THR A 770 -6.04 25.74 -18.98
C THR A 770 -6.79 25.68 -20.30
N LEU A 771 -7.82 24.83 -20.41
CA LEU A 771 -8.57 24.68 -21.67
C LEU A 771 -9.48 25.89 -21.93
N ALA A 772 -9.43 26.38 -23.17
CA ALA A 772 -10.39 27.31 -23.73
C ALA A 772 -11.79 26.65 -23.82
N PRO A 773 -12.90 27.43 -23.92
CA PRO A 773 -14.20 26.89 -24.24
C PRO A 773 -14.16 26.00 -25.49
N PHE A 774 -14.86 24.87 -25.47
CA PHE A 774 -14.83 23.82 -26.50
C PHE A 774 -13.47 23.13 -26.69
N GLY A 775 -12.55 23.30 -25.74
CA GLY A 775 -11.23 22.66 -25.77
C GLY A 775 -11.29 21.13 -25.62
N ARG A 776 -10.25 20.46 -26.14
CA ARG A 776 -10.14 19.00 -26.19
C ARG A 776 -9.01 18.51 -25.30
N PHE A 777 -9.37 17.73 -24.29
CA PHE A 777 -8.44 17.08 -23.39
C PHE A 777 -8.15 15.66 -23.88
N VAL A 778 -6.91 15.39 -24.28
CA VAL A 778 -6.47 14.07 -24.72
C VAL A 778 -5.63 13.42 -23.62
N GLU A 779 -6.14 12.36 -23.02
CA GLU A 779 -5.50 11.67 -21.90
C GLU A 779 -4.71 10.44 -22.37
N LEU A 780 -3.40 10.44 -22.16
CA LEU A 780 -2.51 9.29 -22.39
C LEU A 780 -2.18 8.54 -21.09
N GLY A 781 -2.42 9.16 -19.93
CA GLY A 781 -2.18 8.62 -18.61
C GLY A 781 -3.13 7.48 -18.27
N ILE A 782 -2.56 6.29 -18.07
CA ILE A 782 -3.34 5.08 -17.77
C ILE A 782 -3.57 4.85 -16.27
N ARG A 783 -2.71 5.40 -15.40
CA ARG A 783 -2.76 5.15 -13.95
C ARG A 783 -4.11 5.56 -13.34
N ASP A 784 -4.53 6.79 -13.58
CA ASP A 784 -5.76 7.34 -13.00
C ASP A 784 -7.01 6.66 -13.58
N ILE A 785 -6.94 6.17 -14.82
CA ILE A 785 -7.97 5.33 -15.47
C ILE A 785 -8.08 3.97 -14.75
N TYR A 786 -6.97 3.26 -14.55
CA TYR A 786 -6.97 1.96 -13.85
C TYR A 786 -7.41 2.08 -12.38
N ASN A 787 -7.10 3.20 -11.73
CA ASN A 787 -7.52 3.47 -10.35
C ASN A 787 -8.99 3.93 -10.25
N ASN A 788 -9.71 4.05 -11.36
CA ASN A 788 -11.06 4.60 -11.42
C ASN A 788 -11.19 5.95 -10.67
N THR A 789 -10.22 6.84 -10.91
CA THR A 789 -10.13 8.14 -10.24
C THR A 789 -11.33 9.00 -10.64
N GLN A 790 -12.00 9.61 -9.66
CA GLN A 790 -13.19 10.42 -9.93
C GLN A 790 -12.84 11.72 -10.66
N LEU A 791 -13.48 11.95 -11.80
CA LEU A 791 -13.33 13.16 -12.59
C LEU A 791 -14.49 14.13 -12.35
N GLY A 792 -14.19 15.37 -11.96
CA GLY A 792 -15.19 16.41 -11.77
C GLY A 792 -15.84 16.83 -13.09
N LEU A 793 -17.18 16.82 -13.16
CA LEU A 793 -17.92 17.14 -14.38
C LEU A 793 -18.15 18.64 -14.61
N ARG A 794 -17.88 19.50 -13.62
CA ARG A 794 -18.12 20.94 -13.72
C ARG A 794 -17.38 21.63 -14.89
N PRO A 795 -16.09 21.35 -15.17
CA PRO A 795 -15.38 21.99 -16.28
C PRO A 795 -16.04 21.82 -17.66
N PHE A 796 -16.82 20.75 -17.83
CA PHE A 796 -17.51 20.41 -19.08
C PHE A 796 -18.69 21.35 -19.40
N GLU A 797 -19.11 22.21 -18.47
CA GLU A 797 -20.08 23.28 -18.76
C GLU A 797 -19.58 24.24 -19.87
N ARG A 798 -18.26 24.30 -20.08
CA ARG A 798 -17.61 25.06 -21.16
C ARG A 798 -17.56 24.32 -22.49
N GLY A 799 -18.27 23.20 -22.63
CA GLY A 799 -18.33 22.40 -23.86
C GLY A 799 -17.07 21.58 -24.13
N LEU A 800 -16.29 21.24 -23.08
CA LEU A 800 -15.04 20.50 -23.23
C LEU A 800 -15.26 19.05 -23.69
N ALA A 801 -14.26 18.47 -24.36
CA ALA A 801 -14.20 17.05 -24.66
C ALA A 801 -13.07 16.37 -23.85
N TYR A 802 -13.33 15.16 -23.34
CA TYR A 802 -12.33 14.33 -22.68
C TYR A 802 -12.15 13.01 -23.44
N LEU A 803 -10.94 12.77 -23.92
CA LEU A 803 -10.60 11.78 -24.94
C LEU A 803 -9.47 10.88 -24.41
N PRO A 804 -9.76 9.85 -23.60
CA PRO A 804 -8.75 8.90 -23.14
C PRO A 804 -8.31 7.97 -24.28
N ILE A 805 -7.01 7.72 -24.40
CA ILE A 805 -6.42 6.89 -25.46
C ILE A 805 -5.48 5.85 -24.87
N GLY A 806 -5.69 4.57 -25.22
CA GLY A 806 -4.71 3.50 -25.05
C GLY A 806 -4.06 3.16 -26.39
N ALA A 807 -2.79 3.53 -26.58
CA ALA A 807 -2.06 3.20 -27.81
C ALA A 807 -1.90 1.68 -27.97
N SER A 808 -2.43 1.14 -29.08
CA SER A 808 -2.30 -0.28 -29.44
C SER A 808 -2.61 -0.47 -30.93
N GLN A 809 -2.33 -1.67 -31.47
CA GLN A 809 -2.77 -2.07 -32.82
C GLN A 809 -4.31 -2.05 -32.99
N ALA A 810 -5.08 -1.99 -31.89
CA ALA A 810 -6.54 -1.94 -31.93
C ALA A 810 -7.11 -0.55 -32.29
N ILE A 811 -6.26 0.44 -32.58
CA ILE A 811 -6.69 1.75 -33.09
C ILE A 811 -7.44 1.54 -34.44
N PRO A 812 -8.65 2.10 -34.61
CA PRO A 812 -9.37 1.99 -35.87
C PRO A 812 -8.58 2.55 -37.06
N HIS A 813 -8.56 1.83 -38.18
CA HIS A 813 -7.83 2.22 -39.41
C HIS A 813 -6.33 2.47 -39.19
N PHE A 814 -5.72 1.77 -38.25
CA PHE A 814 -4.31 1.89 -37.87
C PHE A 814 -3.33 1.85 -39.05
N GLU A 815 -3.52 0.93 -39.99
CA GLU A 815 -2.67 0.81 -41.18
C GLU A 815 -2.63 2.12 -41.99
N GLY A 816 -3.80 2.70 -42.25
CA GLY A 816 -3.89 3.98 -42.97
C GLY A 816 -3.28 5.14 -42.18
N LEU A 817 -3.39 5.10 -40.85
CA LEU A 817 -2.79 6.10 -39.99
C LEU A 817 -1.26 6.09 -40.06
N ILE A 818 -0.63 4.93 -39.87
CA ILE A 818 0.83 4.86 -39.86
C ILE A 818 1.40 5.08 -41.27
N LYS A 819 0.71 4.65 -42.33
CA LYS A 819 1.09 5.01 -43.71
C LYS A 819 1.22 6.53 -43.87
N ASN A 820 0.27 7.32 -43.38
CA ASN A 820 0.36 8.78 -43.43
C ASN A 820 1.56 9.32 -42.65
N VAL A 821 1.83 8.78 -41.45
CA VAL A 821 3.01 9.17 -40.66
C VAL A 821 4.28 8.97 -41.50
N ILE A 822 4.41 7.85 -42.20
CA ILE A 822 5.62 7.56 -42.98
C ILE A 822 5.75 8.41 -44.24
N GLU A 823 4.64 8.78 -44.88
CA GLU A 823 4.71 9.74 -45.99
C GLU A 823 5.29 11.08 -45.55
N HIS A 824 5.03 11.53 -44.32
CA HIS A 824 5.68 12.73 -43.76
C HIS A 824 7.20 12.55 -43.55
N PHE A 825 7.66 11.36 -43.16
CA PHE A 825 9.10 11.08 -43.10
C PHE A 825 9.75 11.05 -44.48
N LYS A 826 9.06 10.51 -45.50
CA LYS A 826 9.53 10.52 -46.89
C LYS A 826 9.56 11.92 -47.49
N ALA A 827 8.57 12.76 -47.15
CA ALA A 827 8.50 14.16 -47.56
C ALA A 827 9.52 15.05 -46.84
N GLY A 828 10.10 14.58 -45.72
CA GLY A 828 11.02 15.35 -44.89
C GLY A 828 10.32 16.28 -43.90
N ASP A 829 9.00 16.16 -43.73
CA ASP A 829 8.22 16.91 -42.75
C ASP A 829 8.58 16.51 -41.32
N PHE A 830 8.87 15.21 -41.11
CA PHE A 830 9.26 14.66 -39.82
C PHE A 830 10.69 14.09 -39.85
N THR A 831 11.35 14.16 -38.70
CA THR A 831 12.65 13.53 -38.47
C THR A 831 12.56 12.57 -37.28
N PRO A 832 13.46 11.57 -37.18
CA PRO A 832 13.50 10.67 -36.04
C PRO A 832 13.65 11.42 -34.72
N LEU A 833 13.21 10.78 -33.63
CA LEU A 833 13.38 11.36 -32.31
C LEU A 833 14.85 11.30 -31.89
N THR A 834 15.29 12.29 -31.10
CA THR A 834 16.51 12.13 -30.30
C THR A 834 16.39 10.85 -29.49
N HIS A 835 17.43 10.04 -29.48
CA HIS A 835 17.39 8.76 -28.81
C HIS A 835 18.72 8.38 -28.18
N GLN A 836 18.64 7.58 -27.12
CA GLN A 836 19.79 6.94 -26.49
C GLN A 836 19.74 5.45 -26.83
N VAL A 837 20.84 4.93 -27.39
CA VAL A 837 20.96 3.51 -27.74
C VAL A 837 21.67 2.75 -26.62
N PHE A 838 21.14 1.58 -26.27
CA PHE A 838 21.79 0.57 -25.43
C PHE A 838 21.89 -0.76 -26.19
N PRO A 839 22.95 -1.56 -25.99
CA PRO A 839 22.98 -2.91 -26.53
C PRO A 839 21.96 -3.81 -25.80
N ILE A 840 21.44 -4.84 -26.47
CA ILE A 840 20.45 -5.77 -25.88
C ILE A 840 20.97 -6.48 -24.62
N THR A 841 22.27 -6.66 -24.49
CA THR A 841 22.93 -7.19 -23.29
C THR A 841 22.84 -6.26 -22.08
N GLU A 842 22.50 -4.99 -22.28
CA GLU A 842 22.33 -3.97 -21.23
C GLU A 842 20.87 -3.50 -21.09
N VAL A 843 19.90 -4.37 -21.41
CA VAL A 843 18.47 -4.03 -21.36
C VAL A 843 18.02 -3.51 -19.99
N ALA A 844 18.53 -4.05 -18.88
CA ALA A 844 18.22 -3.56 -17.54
C ALA A 844 18.69 -2.11 -17.32
N ASN A 845 19.90 -1.76 -17.79
CA ASN A 845 20.42 -0.39 -17.74
C ASN A 845 19.54 0.57 -18.56
N ALA A 846 19.03 0.12 -19.70
CA ALA A 846 18.14 0.90 -20.54
C ALA A 846 16.80 1.21 -19.83
N PHE A 847 16.20 0.22 -19.16
CA PHE A 847 15.02 0.41 -18.32
C PHE A 847 15.30 1.35 -17.13
N GLU A 848 16.43 1.18 -16.44
CA GLU A 848 16.81 2.02 -15.30
C GLU A 848 17.06 3.49 -15.72
N TYR A 849 17.72 3.69 -16.87
CA TYR A 849 17.94 4.99 -17.47
C TYR A 849 16.63 5.71 -17.79
N MET A 850 15.63 4.97 -18.31
CA MET A 850 14.31 5.50 -18.57
C MET A 850 13.56 5.82 -17.27
N ALA A 851 13.60 4.93 -16.26
CA ALA A 851 12.95 5.09 -14.95
C ALA A 851 13.43 6.34 -14.19
N LYS A 852 14.73 6.67 -14.28
CA LYS A 852 15.31 7.90 -13.71
C LYS A 852 14.86 9.18 -14.42
N ALA A 853 14.07 9.08 -15.48
CA ALA A 853 13.56 10.19 -16.29
C ALA A 853 14.65 11.17 -16.78
N LYS A 854 15.89 10.68 -17.00
CA LYS A 854 17.01 11.51 -17.50
C LYS A 854 17.01 11.68 -19.02
N HIS A 855 16.44 10.74 -19.75
CA HIS A 855 16.43 10.71 -21.22
C HIS A 855 15.66 11.88 -21.85
N ILE A 856 16.12 12.31 -23.03
CA ILE A 856 15.40 13.20 -23.96
C ILE A 856 15.04 12.37 -25.18
N GLY A 857 13.76 12.38 -25.56
CA GLY A 857 13.23 11.59 -26.67
C GLY A 857 13.03 10.12 -26.30
N LYS A 858 13.62 9.19 -27.05
CA LYS A 858 13.38 7.74 -26.93
C LYS A 858 14.58 6.98 -26.37
N VAL A 859 14.34 5.89 -25.63
CA VAL A 859 15.38 4.91 -25.31
C VAL A 859 15.21 3.75 -26.28
N VAL A 860 16.29 3.39 -26.97
CA VAL A 860 16.31 2.34 -28.00
C VAL A 860 17.29 1.25 -27.58
N VAL A 861 16.91 0.01 -27.79
CA VAL A 861 17.77 -1.15 -27.58
C VAL A 861 18.15 -1.73 -28.94
N SER A 862 19.44 -1.82 -29.22
CA SER A 862 20.00 -2.39 -30.44
C SER A 862 20.23 -3.90 -30.26
N LEU A 863 19.81 -4.68 -31.26
CA LEU A 863 19.90 -6.15 -31.26
C LEU A 863 21.11 -6.67 -32.06
N GLN A 864 22.11 -5.84 -32.31
CA GLN A 864 23.34 -6.26 -33.01
C GLN A 864 24.02 -7.47 -32.33
N ASP A 865 23.97 -7.53 -30.99
CA ASP A 865 24.56 -8.61 -30.19
C ASP A 865 23.56 -9.72 -29.80
N LYS A 866 22.43 -9.86 -30.50
CA LYS A 866 21.40 -10.88 -30.18
C LYS A 866 21.90 -12.32 -30.21
N GLU A 867 22.96 -12.61 -30.97
CA GLU A 867 23.62 -13.92 -30.98
C GLU A 867 24.22 -14.29 -29.61
N ALA A 868 24.69 -13.30 -28.84
CA ALA A 868 25.17 -13.54 -27.48
C ALA A 868 24.02 -13.96 -26.56
N VAL A 869 22.84 -13.33 -26.73
CA VAL A 869 21.63 -13.68 -25.98
C VAL A 869 21.09 -15.05 -26.40
N LEU A 870 21.07 -15.37 -27.70
CA LEU A 870 20.68 -16.70 -28.20
C LEU A 870 21.56 -17.81 -27.63
N LYS A 871 22.88 -17.59 -27.57
CA LYS A 871 23.81 -18.52 -26.91
C LYS A 871 23.51 -18.66 -25.42
N GLN A 872 23.34 -17.55 -24.71
CA GLN A 872 23.00 -17.55 -23.28
C GLN A 872 21.71 -18.34 -23.00
N VAL A 873 20.68 -18.16 -23.84
CA VAL A 873 19.37 -18.82 -23.67
C VAL A 873 19.41 -20.28 -24.12
N SER A 874 20.23 -20.65 -25.12
CA SER A 874 20.41 -22.02 -25.61
C SER A 874 21.29 -22.90 -24.71
N GLU A 875 22.28 -22.32 -24.05
CA GLU A 875 23.21 -23.03 -23.16
C GLU A 875 22.70 -23.10 -21.72
N SER A 876 21.68 -22.31 -21.37
CA SER A 876 21.03 -22.38 -20.07
C SER A 876 20.10 -23.58 -20.04
N PRO A 877 20.33 -24.62 -19.19
CA PRO A 877 19.25 -25.57 -18.88
C PRO A 877 18.09 -24.73 -18.37
N THR A 878 16.91 -24.92 -18.98
CA THR A 878 15.69 -24.14 -18.79
C THR A 878 15.72 -23.49 -17.43
N VAL A 879 15.92 -22.17 -17.39
CA VAL A 879 15.73 -21.40 -16.17
C VAL A 879 14.26 -21.60 -15.82
N GLN A 880 13.99 -22.65 -15.04
CA GLN A 880 12.77 -22.78 -14.26
C GLN A 880 12.60 -21.41 -13.60
N ARG A 881 11.37 -20.90 -13.55
CA ARG A 881 11.03 -19.79 -12.67
C ARG A 881 11.33 -20.26 -11.23
N LEU A 882 12.61 -20.15 -10.89
CA LEU A 882 13.21 -20.40 -9.61
C LEU A 882 12.95 -19.11 -8.88
N ASP A 883 11.89 -19.08 -8.10
CA ASP A 883 11.94 -18.24 -6.92
C ASP A 883 13.24 -18.58 -6.19
N ARG A 884 14.13 -17.58 -6.04
CA ARG A 884 15.39 -17.47 -5.28
C ARG A 884 16.63 -17.11 -6.14
N PRO A 885 17.71 -16.66 -5.51
CA PRO A 885 17.84 -15.48 -4.66
C PRO A 885 18.93 -14.57 -5.24
N VAL A 886 18.90 -13.28 -4.91
CA VAL A 886 19.94 -12.32 -5.32
C VAL A 886 21.31 -12.77 -4.78
N ARG A 887 22.18 -13.25 -5.66
CA ARG A 887 23.57 -13.63 -5.33
C ARG A 887 24.48 -12.41 -5.52
N ARG A 888 25.05 -11.93 -4.41
CA ARG A 888 26.12 -10.91 -4.39
C ARG A 888 27.40 -11.46 -5.02
N ILE A 889 28.08 -10.65 -5.83
CA ILE A 889 29.54 -10.73 -6.04
C ILE A 889 30.15 -9.52 -5.33
N GLY A 890 31.15 -9.78 -4.48
CA GLY A 890 31.88 -8.78 -3.70
C GLY A 890 33.27 -8.45 -4.25
N GLN A 891 33.78 -7.30 -3.77
CA GLN A 891 35.18 -6.83 -3.65
C GLN A 891 36.00 -6.69 -4.96
N SER A 892 36.68 -5.60 -5.29
CA SER A 892 37.09 -4.37 -4.59
C SER A 892 37.64 -3.37 -5.62
N ALA A 893 37.27 -2.09 -5.55
CA ALA A 893 38.17 -0.95 -5.74
C ALA A 893 37.50 0.31 -5.17
N ALA A 894 38.15 0.91 -4.17
CA ALA A 894 37.63 1.97 -3.32
C ALA A 894 37.32 3.28 -4.07
N LEU A 895 36.12 3.84 -3.86
CA LEU A 895 35.76 5.26 -4.06
C LEU A 895 34.65 5.63 -3.03
N PRO A 896 34.56 6.89 -2.58
CA PRO A 896 34.24 7.23 -1.19
C PRO A 896 32.73 7.25 -0.86
N ASN A 897 32.46 6.81 0.37
CA ASN A 897 31.16 6.77 1.06
C ASN A 897 30.32 8.06 0.93
N LYS A 898 29.08 7.90 0.46
CA LYS A 898 27.90 8.65 0.96
C LYS A 898 26.64 7.77 0.85
N PRO A 899 26.24 7.04 1.91
CA PRO A 899 24.83 6.70 2.11
C PRO A 899 24.11 7.92 2.72
N ASP A 900 22.80 8.10 2.49
CA ASP A 900 21.81 8.65 3.46
C ASP A 900 20.54 9.30 2.85
N ALA A 901 20.44 9.52 1.53
CA ALA A 901 19.38 10.42 1.02
C ALA A 901 17.96 9.84 0.85
N VAL A 902 17.72 8.53 1.03
CA VAL A 902 16.37 7.94 0.79
C VAL A 902 15.78 7.22 2.01
N LYS A 903 16.52 7.14 3.13
CA LYS A 903 16.03 6.49 4.37
C LYS A 903 15.43 7.45 5.41
N ASN A 904 15.46 8.76 5.19
CA ASN A 904 15.21 9.77 6.23
C ASN A 904 13.90 10.57 6.09
N ILE A 905 12.94 10.14 5.25
CA ILE A 905 11.75 10.97 4.95
C ILE A 905 10.58 10.74 5.92
N LEU A 906 10.54 9.65 6.69
CA LEU A 906 9.43 9.40 7.61
C LEU A 906 9.70 9.82 9.07
N TYR A 907 10.94 9.72 9.57
CA TYR A 907 11.38 10.36 10.81
C TYR A 907 12.87 10.68 10.70
N LYS A 908 13.25 11.97 10.60
CA LYS A 908 14.66 12.41 10.64
C LYS A 908 15.26 12.02 12.00
N ASN A 909 16.53 11.58 11.97
CA ASN A 909 17.43 11.33 13.12
C ASN A 909 16.78 11.58 14.49
N ILE A 910 16.41 10.52 15.23
CA ILE A 910 15.86 10.63 16.59
C ILE A 910 16.75 11.48 17.54
N ASN A 911 18.04 11.60 17.21
CA ASN A 911 19.01 12.46 17.91
C ASN A 911 18.75 13.98 17.76
N GLU A 912 17.87 14.39 16.85
CA GLU A 912 17.44 15.79 16.68
C GLU A 912 16.12 16.09 17.42
N TYR A 913 15.49 15.11 18.06
CA TYR A 913 14.25 15.29 18.83
C TYR A 913 14.50 15.85 20.25
N LEU A 914 13.43 16.25 20.93
CA LEU A 914 13.50 16.92 22.22
C LEU A 914 13.90 15.93 23.33
N LEU A 915 14.88 16.28 24.16
CA LEU A 915 15.23 15.53 25.36
C LEU A 915 14.20 15.77 26.47
N PRO A 916 13.99 14.80 27.39
CA PRO A 916 13.09 14.99 28.53
C PRO A 916 13.38 16.25 29.37
N ALA A 917 14.66 16.55 29.60
CA ALA A 917 15.08 17.74 30.33
C ALA A 917 14.73 19.05 29.59
N GLU A 918 14.83 19.06 28.26
CA GLU A 918 14.46 20.22 27.45
C GLU A 918 12.94 20.42 27.42
N GLY A 919 12.16 19.34 27.38
CA GLY A 919 10.71 19.40 27.50
C GLY A 919 10.23 19.95 28.84
N VAL A 920 10.89 19.57 29.94
CA VAL A 920 10.66 20.16 31.27
C VAL A 920 11.00 21.65 31.29
N GLU A 921 12.14 22.03 30.71
CA GLU A 921 12.56 23.43 30.65
C GLU A 921 11.59 24.28 29.84
N VAL A 922 11.10 23.75 28.71
CA VAL A 922 10.01 24.38 27.95
C VAL A 922 8.80 24.56 28.84
N PHE A 923 8.26 23.47 29.41
CA PHE A 923 7.07 23.50 30.27
C PHE A 923 7.17 24.58 31.35
N ARG A 924 8.32 24.66 32.02
CA ARG A 924 8.64 25.65 33.05
C ARG A 924 8.55 27.09 32.55
N ARG A 925 9.10 27.38 31.36
CA ARG A 925 9.04 28.70 30.74
C ARG A 925 7.64 29.06 30.27
N VAL A 926 6.91 28.11 29.66
CA VAL A 926 5.57 28.41 29.11
C VAL A 926 4.55 28.69 30.19
N LEU A 927 4.65 28.07 31.37
CA LEU A 927 3.81 28.40 32.52
C LEU A 927 3.98 29.85 33.01
N GLY A 928 5.12 30.47 32.72
CA GLY A 928 5.35 31.90 32.97
C GLY A 928 4.84 32.84 31.89
N SER A 929 4.34 32.30 30.78
CA SER A 929 3.82 33.10 29.68
C SER A 929 2.34 33.44 29.85
N THR A 930 1.84 34.28 28.94
CA THR A 930 0.40 34.55 28.77
C THR A 930 -0.10 34.05 27.40
N LEU A 931 0.70 33.23 26.72
CA LEU A 931 0.38 32.78 25.36
C LEU A 931 -0.64 31.63 25.42
N PRO A 932 -1.66 31.63 24.54
CA PRO A 932 -2.64 30.55 24.46
C PRO A 932 -2.11 29.30 23.72
N GLN A 933 -1.07 29.46 22.91
CA GLN A 933 -0.47 28.38 22.13
C GLN A 933 1.03 28.65 21.93
N VAL A 934 1.85 27.61 22.09
CA VAL A 934 3.30 27.68 21.82
C VAL A 934 3.74 26.46 21.01
N LEU A 935 4.47 26.72 19.92
CA LEU A 935 5.05 25.70 19.04
C LEU A 935 6.50 25.47 19.41
N ILE A 936 6.87 24.22 19.64
CA ILE A 936 8.22 23.83 20.03
C ILE A 936 8.86 23.09 18.87
N SER A 937 9.93 23.65 18.32
CA SER A 937 10.71 23.02 17.26
C SER A 937 12.18 22.98 17.67
N THR A 938 12.78 21.80 17.52
CA THR A 938 14.21 21.55 17.76
C THR A 938 15.11 22.09 16.63
N ARG A 939 14.50 22.39 15.48
CA ARG A 939 15.14 23.02 14.32
C ARG A 939 14.52 24.39 14.06
N ASP A 940 15.17 25.21 13.23
CA ASP A 940 14.61 26.49 12.81
C ASP A 940 13.21 26.31 12.21
N LEU A 941 12.22 26.94 12.85
CA LEU A 941 10.80 26.71 12.56
C LEU A 941 10.44 27.23 11.16
N GLN A 942 11.05 28.36 10.76
CA GLN A 942 10.83 28.96 9.44
C GLN A 942 11.41 28.07 8.33
N SER A 943 12.61 27.55 8.51
CA SER A 943 13.22 26.57 7.61
C SER A 943 12.37 25.29 7.49
N ARG A 944 11.74 24.84 8.58
CA ARG A 944 10.79 23.70 8.52
C ARG A 944 9.49 24.04 7.78
N PHE A 945 9.01 25.28 7.89
CA PHE A 945 7.89 25.75 7.06
C PHE A 945 8.28 25.81 5.59
N GLU A 946 9.49 26.22 5.26
CA GLU A 946 10.01 26.26 3.88
C GLU A 946 10.28 24.85 3.34
N GLU A 947 10.84 23.93 4.13
CA GLU A 947 10.99 22.51 3.79
C GLU A 947 9.63 21.86 3.54
N ASN A 948 8.67 22.03 4.47
CA ASN A 948 7.31 21.52 4.26
C ASN A 948 6.56 22.26 3.14
N GLN A 949 6.86 23.53 2.86
CA GLN A 949 6.27 24.24 1.72
C GLN A 949 6.86 23.73 0.40
N ALA A 950 8.16 23.49 0.32
CA ALA A 950 8.86 22.94 -0.85
C ALA A 950 8.53 21.45 -1.09
N ASP A 951 8.21 20.70 -0.03
CA ASP A 951 7.73 19.31 -0.09
C ASP A 951 6.19 19.21 -0.16
N THR A 952 5.44 20.30 0.05
CA THR A 952 4.03 20.35 -0.31
C THR A 952 3.88 20.59 -1.80
N PHE A 953 3.02 19.77 -2.39
CA PHE A 953 2.42 19.90 -3.73
C PHE A 953 1.78 21.28 -4.06
N LEU A 954 1.92 22.29 -3.18
CA LEU A 954 1.26 23.59 -3.20
C LEU A 954 2.22 24.81 -3.28
N SER A 955 3.55 24.61 -3.35
CA SER A 955 4.51 25.74 -3.45
C SER A 955 4.43 26.54 -4.75
N ASP A 956 3.68 26.03 -5.72
CA ASP A 956 3.58 26.64 -7.04
C ASP A 956 2.65 27.88 -7.01
N MET A 957 1.46 27.80 -6.41
CA MET A 957 0.41 28.80 -6.60
C MET A 957 0.54 30.13 -5.80
N LYS A 958 1.66 30.85 -5.83
CA LYS A 958 1.70 32.26 -5.39
C LYS A 958 2.59 33.16 -6.26
N ALA A 959 2.05 33.59 -7.40
CA ALA A 959 2.37 34.86 -8.01
C ALA A 959 1.11 35.49 -8.62
N ASP A 960 0.54 36.44 -7.88
CA ASP A 960 -0.25 37.61 -8.28
C ASP A 960 -1.45 37.79 -7.36
N GLU A 961 -1.47 38.91 -6.64
CA GLU A 961 -2.71 39.62 -6.34
C GLU A 961 -2.38 41.02 -5.81
N GLN A 962 -2.26 41.97 -6.76
CA GLN A 962 -2.88 43.28 -6.59
C GLN A 962 -4.28 43.19 -7.21
N ALA A 963 -5.33 43.13 -6.40
CA ALA A 963 -6.70 43.37 -6.87
C ALA A 963 -7.64 43.79 -5.72
N ASP A 964 -7.95 45.08 -5.71
CA ASP A 964 -9.15 45.64 -5.10
C ASP A 964 -10.38 45.13 -5.87
N SER A 965 -10.95 43.99 -5.45
CA SER A 965 -12.39 43.64 -5.46
C SER A 965 -12.59 42.12 -5.34
N PRO A 966 -13.46 41.63 -4.45
CA PRO A 966 -13.62 40.19 -4.21
C PRO A 966 -14.34 39.50 -5.38
N ALA A 967 -13.69 38.48 -5.96
CA ALA A 967 -14.15 37.71 -7.13
C ALA A 967 -15.38 36.81 -6.87
N HIS A 968 -15.78 36.60 -5.62
CA HIS A 968 -16.94 35.76 -5.28
C HIS A 968 -17.79 36.37 -4.17
N PRO A 969 -19.13 36.32 -4.27
CA PRO A 969 -20.00 36.73 -3.17
C PRO A 969 -19.84 35.75 -2.00
N ARG A 970 -19.89 36.31 -0.78
CA ARG A 970 -19.77 35.56 0.47
C ARG A 970 -20.82 34.44 0.52
N PRO A 971 -20.44 33.17 0.77
CA PRO A 971 -21.41 32.09 0.92
C PRO A 971 -22.33 32.38 2.10
N GLN A 972 -23.62 32.04 1.97
CA GLN A 972 -24.59 32.15 3.07
C GLN A 972 -24.25 31.12 4.15
N LEU A 973 -23.51 31.57 5.16
CA LEU A 973 -23.21 30.78 6.35
C LEU A 973 -24.41 30.83 7.29
N SER A 974 -24.77 29.68 7.87
CA SER A 974 -25.88 29.50 8.82
C SER A 974 -25.64 30.17 10.20
N HIS A 975 -24.45 30.71 10.42
CA HIS A 975 -24.08 31.40 11.65
C HIS A 975 -24.24 32.91 11.49
N ALA A 976 -24.91 33.54 12.47
CA ALA A 976 -25.07 34.99 12.52
C ALA A 976 -23.71 35.69 12.53
N TYR A 977 -23.59 36.78 11.77
CA TYR A 977 -22.42 37.65 11.78
C TYR A 977 -22.13 38.16 13.19
N VAL A 978 -20.92 37.88 13.69
CA VAL A 978 -20.43 38.44 14.94
C VAL A 978 -19.60 39.68 14.59
N ALA A 979 -20.05 40.83 15.07
CA ALA A 979 -19.36 42.10 14.83
C ALA A 979 -17.98 42.12 15.54
N PRO A 980 -17.00 42.88 15.00
CA PRO A 980 -15.69 43.08 15.61
C PRO A 980 -15.81 43.56 17.06
N ARG A 981 -15.02 42.97 17.95
CA ARG A 981 -15.06 43.25 19.40
C ARG A 981 -14.07 44.33 19.82
N ASN A 982 -13.10 44.65 18.99
CA ASN A 982 -12.09 45.67 19.28
C ASN A 982 -11.60 46.35 17.99
N ALA A 983 -10.87 47.46 18.17
CA ALA A 983 -10.36 48.29 17.08
C ALA A 983 -9.34 47.57 16.18
N LEU A 984 -8.75 46.47 16.65
CA LEU A 984 -7.86 45.63 15.86
C LEU A 984 -8.65 44.69 14.94
N GLU A 985 -9.79 44.17 15.41
CA GLU A 985 -10.72 43.37 14.60
C GLU A 985 -11.55 44.22 13.63
N GLN A 986 -11.63 45.53 13.88
CA GLN A 986 -12.41 46.49 13.09
C GLN A 986 -11.59 47.18 11.98
N LYS A 987 -10.25 47.16 12.09
CA LYS A 987 -9.32 47.54 11.04
C LYS A 987 -9.02 46.33 10.15
#